data_AF-B1ZP88-F1
#
_entry.id   AF-B1ZP88-F1
#
_cell.length_a   1.000
_cell.length_b   1.000
_cell.length_c   1.000
_cell.angle_alpha   90.00
_cell.angle_beta   90.00
_cell.angle_gamma   90.00
#
_symmetry.space_group_name_H-M   'P 1'
#
loop_
_entity.id
_entity.type
_entity.pdbx_description
1 polymer ?
#
loop_
_entity_poly.entity_id
_entity_poly.type
_entity_poly.pdbx_seq_one_letter_code
_entity_poly.pdbx_strand_id
1 'polypeptide(L)'
;MLYPAFLSVLRVATLAALPVAAAAVEITIDPNAGRTPISPLVYGSNAALEGVRFPLRRQGGNRMTGYNWENNASNAGHDYRHQSDNYLTWVVGIPDSQANTPGIVMTHYHDQVLADSARYSIITVPMAGYVAADKINRGLFASEAAPSVRWVAVENTKPTALSLVPDVTDARVYSDEMVNFLVNRYGSASGPRGVKAYSLDNEPDLWSDGQYVNGQVALENNATHPLIHPAKPRAAELITRSVDLAKAIKRVDPAAEVVGFASYGFGGYSTFQSAPDWDTEKAKGSYRWFIDYFLDQMRQASTTAGVRLLDVMDLHNYSEARGGGVRVNDTTDYTNTAANEARMQSPRSFWDSTYIEDSWIGRYNVQFLPWLPNIKQSIDAFYPGTKLMIGEYNFGGEGHISGGIAQADILGILGENGVYAAALWPFSGSHTYSIAAFKLYLDYDGAESKFGDTAVSATWAERALCSVHAAAESGDPTRLHVIVLNKSTTAAAPVDLSIAGTTTYRRARVFAFDSASATITERDPIPTITGNRFTYSLPALTAAHFVLDASLVRADPAVRQVVLGGGTSFSAGASGLSGYQWRHNGTDLTSASATAATLTLADIQPANTGLYSVQAGGNVSGAGSDPVILGLSTTSKFVGSGEVVGTDIEHPNGNIFDQVLLTGAAEAVTADYAQNQITRTSFIDVDGDIVQVEFSGPGTLSLVLDAPTGRATPEKYHQLDVEYMKGHAGIVITGADERTNISVFTVGRATAFDPSGQFNFLQPITAANNPANNGSPLFVGHDSTEYDGHADIAFIAISSLNGKFGGVRTANTTYFARRGYTGLYAPGVAFSGPVFIGDITAFESAQPVIMLGAASDTRITGGDLSQGNGRAVRVSGLTQLRFTDGSDSHGHTLTAQVNHARLEQNGVDVTAAVVVNPTP
;
A
#
# COMPACT_ATOMS: atom_id res chain seq x y z
N MET A 1 52.25 45.51 58.64
CA MET A 1 51.44 44.58 59.47
C MET A 1 50.44 43.89 58.56
N LEU A 2 50.17 42.61 58.82
CA LEU A 2 49.48 41.64 57.96
C LEU A 2 48.03 41.98 57.57
N TYR A 3 47.57 41.39 56.45
CA TYR A 3 46.18 41.24 55.99
C TYR A 3 45.25 40.63 57.07
N PRO A 4 43.92 40.92 57.07
CA PRO A 4 42.96 40.05 56.36
C PRO A 4 41.73 40.74 55.72
N ALA A 5 40.97 39.93 54.98
CA ALA A 5 39.86 40.21 54.07
C ALA A 5 38.52 40.59 54.73
N PHE A 6 37.62 41.23 53.95
CA PHE A 6 36.17 40.96 53.98
C PHE A 6 35.53 41.26 52.61
N LEU A 7 34.82 40.26 52.07
CA LEU A 7 33.92 40.36 50.91
C LEU A 7 32.65 41.15 51.27
N SER A 8 32.10 41.89 50.31
CA SER A 8 30.68 42.29 50.31
C SER A 8 30.13 42.12 48.90
N VAL A 9 29.16 41.22 48.77
CA VAL A 9 28.50 40.80 47.53
C VAL A 9 27.39 41.78 47.17
N LEU A 10 27.47 42.41 46.00
CA LEU A 10 26.37 43.16 45.40
C LEU A 10 25.56 42.19 44.50
N ARG A 11 24.34 41.84 44.90
CA ARG A 11 23.42 41.05 44.08
C ARG A 11 22.80 41.95 43.00
N VAL A 12 23.23 41.79 41.75
CA VAL A 12 22.47 42.24 40.58
C VAL A 12 21.48 41.13 40.24
N ALA A 13 20.19 41.41 40.39
CA ALA A 13 19.14 40.52 39.91
C ALA A 13 19.11 40.59 38.37
N THR A 14 19.63 39.56 37.71
CA THR A 14 19.36 39.33 36.29
C THR A 14 17.89 38.95 36.14
N LEU A 15 17.08 39.85 35.56
CA LEU A 15 15.80 39.44 34.99
C LEU A 15 16.10 38.41 33.90
N ALA A 16 15.77 37.14 34.16
CA ALA A 16 15.67 36.15 33.12
C ALA A 16 14.55 36.62 32.16
N ALA A 17 14.89 36.88 30.91
CA ALA A 17 13.89 37.02 29.86
C ALA A 17 13.10 35.71 29.81
N LEU A 18 11.80 35.77 30.12
CA LEU A 18 10.90 34.64 29.92
C LEU A 18 10.95 34.26 28.42
N PRO A 19 11.04 32.97 28.07
CA PRO A 19 11.01 32.56 26.68
C PRO A 19 9.67 33.02 26.08
N VAL A 20 9.72 33.89 25.09
CA VAL A 20 8.55 34.22 24.27
C VAL A 20 8.14 32.94 23.56
N ALA A 21 6.93 32.43 23.82
CA ALA A 21 6.38 31.31 23.08
C ALA A 21 6.40 31.65 21.58
N ALA A 22 6.98 30.77 20.76
CA ALA A 22 6.96 30.97 19.31
C ALA A 22 5.51 31.10 18.82
N ALA A 23 5.24 32.07 17.95
CA ALA A 23 3.93 32.22 17.33
C ALA A 23 3.58 30.95 16.53
N ALA A 24 2.31 30.55 16.54
CA ALA A 24 1.86 29.40 15.79
C ALA A 24 1.91 29.66 14.28
N VAL A 25 2.28 28.65 13.51
CA VAL A 25 2.16 28.63 12.05
C VAL A 25 0.68 28.42 11.73
N GLU A 26 0.03 29.45 11.18
CA GLU A 26 -1.39 29.39 10.80
C GLU A 26 -1.53 28.69 9.44
N ILE A 27 -2.30 27.60 9.42
CA ILE A 27 -2.54 26.78 8.23
C ILE A 27 -4.05 26.74 7.98
N THR A 28 -4.48 27.20 6.81
CA THR A 28 -5.87 27.05 6.36
C THR A 28 -5.95 26.05 5.22
N ILE A 29 -6.86 25.09 5.32
CA ILE A 29 -7.09 24.05 4.31
C ILE A 29 -8.53 24.15 3.82
N ASP A 30 -8.76 24.11 2.51
CA ASP A 30 -10.10 24.03 1.94
C ASP A 30 -10.22 22.76 1.08
N PRO A 31 -10.89 21.71 1.57
CA PRO A 31 -11.09 20.45 0.85
C PRO A 31 -11.87 20.58 -0.47
N ASN A 32 -12.54 21.72 -0.70
CA ASN A 32 -13.35 21.96 -1.89
C ASN A 32 -12.69 22.90 -2.90
N ALA A 33 -11.58 23.54 -2.54
CA ALA A 33 -10.87 24.47 -3.43
C ALA A 33 -9.56 23.85 -3.97
N GLY A 34 -9.16 24.26 -5.18
CA GLY A 34 -7.90 23.84 -5.79
C GLY A 34 -7.78 22.35 -6.08
N ARG A 35 -8.92 21.65 -6.19
CA ARG A 35 -8.97 20.19 -6.37
C ARG A 35 -8.24 19.75 -7.63
N THR A 36 -7.15 19.01 -7.47
CA THR A 36 -6.33 18.50 -8.58
C THR A 36 -6.04 17.02 -8.34
N PRO A 37 -6.32 16.12 -9.30
CA PRO A 37 -5.94 14.71 -9.15
C PRO A 37 -4.43 14.55 -8.99
N ILE A 38 -4.02 13.78 -8.00
CA ILE A 38 -2.62 13.40 -7.79
C ILE A 38 -2.38 12.14 -8.62
N SER A 39 -1.48 12.22 -9.59
CA SER A 39 -1.05 11.02 -10.31
C SER A 39 -0.30 10.10 -9.34
N PRO A 40 -0.68 8.81 -9.20
CA PRO A 40 0.06 7.88 -8.34
C PRO A 40 1.51 7.66 -8.82
N LEU A 41 1.82 8.01 -10.08
CA LEU A 41 3.13 7.82 -10.67
C LEU A 41 4.17 8.87 -10.22
N VAL A 42 3.77 9.91 -9.47
CA VAL A 42 4.74 10.83 -8.83
C VAL A 42 5.52 10.14 -7.71
N TYR A 43 5.00 9.03 -7.19
CA TYR A 43 5.65 8.21 -6.18
C TYR A 43 6.50 7.10 -6.83
N GLY A 44 7.39 7.43 -7.77
CA GLY A 44 8.20 6.46 -8.50
C GLY A 44 9.68 6.43 -8.12
N SER A 45 10.38 5.39 -8.61
CA SER A 45 11.83 5.23 -8.43
C SER A 45 12.48 4.50 -9.62
N ASN A 46 13.75 4.80 -9.90
CA ASN A 46 14.55 4.08 -10.88
C ASN A 46 14.98 2.70 -10.33
N ALA A 47 15.57 2.67 -9.13
CA ALA A 47 15.91 1.42 -8.44
C ALA A 47 14.85 1.02 -7.41
N ALA A 48 14.76 -0.27 -7.11
CA ALA A 48 13.92 -0.74 -6.01
C ALA A 48 14.53 -0.31 -4.66
N LEU A 49 13.69 0.12 -3.72
CA LEU A 49 14.05 0.37 -2.34
C LEU A 49 13.25 -0.61 -1.47
N GLU A 50 13.94 -1.31 -0.57
CA GLU A 50 13.34 -2.36 0.24
C GLU A 50 12.16 -1.82 1.07
N GLY A 51 11.05 -2.55 1.04
CA GLY A 51 9.84 -2.21 1.79
C GLY A 51 9.02 -1.05 1.21
N VAL A 52 9.35 -0.52 0.04
CA VAL A 52 8.53 0.49 -0.65
C VAL A 52 7.92 -0.10 -1.93
N ARG A 53 6.59 -0.01 -2.01
CA ARG A 53 5.80 -0.46 -3.15
C ARG A 53 5.53 0.69 -4.13
N PHE A 54 6.49 0.98 -5.01
CA PHE A 54 6.39 2.09 -5.97
C PHE A 54 5.34 1.84 -7.07
N PRO A 55 4.35 2.74 -7.27
CA PRO A 55 3.43 2.69 -8.41
C PRO A 55 4.11 2.82 -9.78
N LEU A 56 5.24 3.53 -9.84
CA LEU A 56 6.08 3.70 -11.04
C LEU A 56 7.49 3.16 -10.80
N ARG A 57 7.97 2.34 -11.73
CA ARG A 57 9.41 2.08 -11.88
C ARG A 57 9.91 2.51 -13.26
N ARG A 58 11.15 3.00 -13.31
CA ARG A 58 11.86 3.36 -14.57
C ARG A 58 13.15 2.54 -14.73
N GLN A 59 13.34 1.92 -15.88
CA GLN A 59 14.61 1.34 -16.31
C GLN A 59 15.27 2.31 -17.29
N GLY A 60 16.20 3.12 -16.77
CA GLY A 60 16.90 4.15 -17.53
C GLY A 60 18.30 4.43 -16.98
N GLY A 61 18.78 5.66 -17.15
CA GLY A 61 20.13 6.08 -16.77
C GLY A 61 21.19 5.70 -17.80
N ASN A 62 22.41 6.14 -17.53
CA ASN A 62 23.55 6.08 -18.46
C ASN A 62 23.76 4.70 -19.12
N ARG A 63 23.66 3.62 -18.36
CA ARG A 63 23.87 2.25 -18.85
C ARG A 63 22.93 1.85 -20.00
N MET A 64 21.74 2.42 -20.06
CA MET A 64 20.71 2.03 -21.03
C MET A 64 20.95 2.60 -22.44
N THR A 65 21.69 3.70 -22.59
CA THR A 65 22.06 4.26 -23.91
C THR A 65 22.79 3.24 -24.78
N GLY A 66 23.72 2.50 -24.18
CA GLY A 66 24.52 1.47 -24.88
C GLY A 66 24.01 0.04 -24.71
N TYR A 67 22.79 -0.16 -24.21
CA TYR A 67 22.23 -1.49 -23.94
C TYR A 67 21.79 -2.19 -25.23
N ASN A 68 22.35 -3.37 -25.48
CA ASN A 68 21.96 -4.24 -26.58
C ASN A 68 20.98 -5.31 -26.08
N TRP A 69 19.72 -5.26 -26.51
CA TRP A 69 18.71 -6.21 -26.03
C TRP A 69 18.94 -7.64 -26.51
N GLU A 70 19.67 -7.87 -27.59
CA GLU A 70 19.85 -9.19 -28.19
C GLU A 70 20.84 -10.05 -27.39
N ASN A 71 21.88 -9.41 -26.83
CA ASN A 71 22.93 -10.10 -26.06
C ASN A 71 23.04 -9.60 -24.61
N ASN A 72 22.32 -8.55 -24.22
CA ASN A 72 22.33 -7.88 -22.92
C ASN A 72 23.66 -7.26 -22.48
N ALA A 73 24.58 -7.02 -23.40
CA ALA A 73 25.73 -6.17 -23.15
C ALA A 73 25.26 -4.71 -22.97
N SER A 74 25.99 -3.94 -22.17
CA SER A 74 25.82 -2.50 -22.06
C SER A 74 27.17 -1.83 -21.92
N ASN A 75 27.24 -0.53 -22.18
CA ASN A 75 28.45 0.26 -21.97
C ASN A 75 28.28 1.22 -20.80
N ALA A 76 29.30 1.30 -19.94
CA ALA A 76 29.30 2.20 -18.78
C ALA A 76 29.51 3.68 -19.14
N GLY A 77 30.02 3.96 -20.34
CA GLY A 77 30.48 5.31 -20.68
C GLY A 77 31.54 5.81 -19.69
N HIS A 78 31.54 7.12 -19.46
CA HIS A 78 32.46 7.78 -18.55
C HIS A 78 32.38 7.26 -17.12
N ASP A 79 31.22 6.76 -16.67
CA ASP A 79 31.02 6.26 -15.30
C ASP A 79 32.03 5.18 -14.89
N TYR A 80 32.42 4.33 -15.85
CA TYR A 80 33.41 3.30 -15.60
C TYR A 80 34.18 2.89 -16.85
N ARG A 81 35.28 3.61 -17.12
CA ARG A 81 36.31 3.26 -18.12
C ARG A 81 35.78 3.06 -19.56
N HIS A 82 34.60 3.59 -19.90
CA HIS A 82 33.93 3.34 -21.19
C HIS A 82 33.72 1.85 -21.48
N GLN A 83 33.57 1.04 -20.44
CA GLN A 83 33.63 -0.41 -20.53
C GLN A 83 32.32 -1.04 -21.02
N SER A 84 32.41 -1.99 -21.97
CA SER A 84 31.31 -2.89 -22.33
C SER A 84 31.37 -4.19 -21.52
N ASP A 85 30.28 -4.55 -20.83
CA ASP A 85 30.23 -5.67 -19.88
C ASP A 85 28.78 -6.19 -19.64
N ASN A 86 28.66 -7.12 -18.68
CA ASN A 86 27.41 -7.72 -18.20
C ASN A 86 26.86 -7.06 -16.91
N TYR A 87 27.20 -5.80 -16.63
CA TYR A 87 26.77 -5.11 -15.40
C TYR A 87 25.26 -5.15 -15.19
N LEU A 88 24.46 -4.91 -16.24
CA LEU A 88 23.00 -4.89 -16.14
C LEU A 88 22.39 -6.25 -15.77
N THR A 89 23.04 -7.37 -16.10
CA THR A 89 22.60 -8.69 -15.61
C THR A 89 23.10 -8.96 -14.19
N TRP A 90 24.34 -8.56 -13.89
CA TRP A 90 24.94 -8.77 -12.58
C TRP A 90 24.24 -7.98 -11.47
N VAL A 91 23.97 -6.69 -11.69
CA VAL A 91 23.43 -5.77 -10.67
C VAL A 91 22.04 -6.16 -10.20
N VAL A 92 21.27 -6.85 -11.03
CA VAL A 92 19.93 -7.36 -10.71
C VAL A 92 19.90 -8.86 -10.39
N GLY A 93 21.07 -9.52 -10.32
CA GLY A 93 21.17 -10.92 -9.92
C GLY A 93 20.75 -11.95 -10.96
N ILE A 94 20.76 -11.60 -12.25
CA ILE A 94 20.54 -12.57 -13.34
C ILE A 94 21.79 -13.47 -13.47
N PRO A 95 21.64 -14.81 -13.42
CA PRO A 95 22.78 -15.73 -13.54
C PRO A 95 23.49 -15.64 -14.90
N ASP A 96 24.81 -15.87 -14.91
CA ASP A 96 25.62 -15.85 -16.14
C ASP A 96 25.10 -16.79 -17.23
N SER A 97 24.49 -17.93 -16.85
CA SER A 97 23.87 -18.87 -17.80
C SER A 97 22.70 -18.28 -18.59
N GLN A 98 22.09 -17.21 -18.10
CA GLN A 98 21.00 -16.49 -18.76
C GLN A 98 21.45 -15.15 -19.38
N ALA A 99 22.71 -14.74 -19.17
CA ALA A 99 23.15 -13.39 -19.55
C ALA A 99 23.08 -13.12 -21.06
N ASN A 100 23.02 -14.17 -21.91
CA ASN A 100 22.87 -14.06 -23.35
C ASN A 100 21.45 -14.39 -23.85
N THR A 101 20.49 -14.60 -22.96
CA THR A 101 19.07 -14.77 -23.34
C THR A 101 18.53 -13.43 -23.83
N PRO A 102 18.08 -13.30 -25.09
CA PRO A 102 17.58 -12.03 -25.61
C PRO A 102 16.53 -11.39 -24.71
N GLY A 103 16.73 -10.11 -24.41
CA GLY A 103 15.86 -9.26 -23.63
C GLY A 103 15.77 -9.56 -22.14
N ILE A 104 16.60 -10.46 -21.59
CA ILE A 104 16.46 -10.90 -20.18
C ILE A 104 16.51 -9.75 -19.18
N VAL A 105 17.31 -8.71 -19.42
CA VAL A 105 17.41 -7.53 -18.53
C VAL A 105 16.07 -6.77 -18.49
N MET A 106 15.43 -6.60 -19.64
CA MET A 106 14.14 -5.91 -19.75
C MET A 106 13.00 -6.75 -19.17
N THR A 107 12.98 -8.05 -19.49
CA THR A 107 11.91 -8.95 -19.03
C THR A 107 12.01 -9.23 -17.55
N HIS A 108 13.23 -9.44 -17.01
CA HIS A 108 13.42 -9.60 -15.58
C HIS A 108 12.98 -8.36 -14.81
N TYR A 109 13.36 -7.17 -15.31
CA TYR A 109 12.91 -5.90 -14.73
C TYR A 109 11.39 -5.78 -14.74
N HIS A 110 10.73 -6.02 -15.88
CA HIS A 110 9.27 -5.89 -15.97
C HIS A 110 8.54 -6.98 -15.19
N ASP A 111 9.07 -8.20 -15.14
CA ASP A 111 8.54 -9.29 -14.31
C ASP A 111 8.60 -8.92 -12.81
N GLN A 112 9.67 -8.26 -12.35
CA GLN A 112 9.73 -7.72 -10.98
C GLN A 112 8.70 -6.61 -10.74
N VAL A 113 8.47 -5.74 -11.73
CA VAL A 113 7.45 -4.68 -11.64
C VAL A 113 6.05 -5.32 -11.51
N LEU A 114 5.75 -6.35 -12.30
CA LEU A 114 4.47 -7.05 -12.27
C LEU A 114 4.28 -7.89 -10.99
N ALA A 115 5.35 -8.41 -10.40
CA ALA A 115 5.30 -9.20 -9.18
C ALA A 115 4.84 -8.39 -7.95
N ASP A 116 4.96 -7.06 -7.99
CA ASP A 116 4.66 -6.20 -6.86
C ASP A 116 3.29 -5.47 -7.00
N SER A 117 2.31 -6.13 -7.65
CA SER A 117 0.97 -5.62 -8.06
C SER A 117 1.00 -4.56 -9.17
N ALA A 118 -0.08 -4.44 -9.95
CA ALA A 118 -0.12 -3.81 -11.28
C ALA A 118 0.47 -2.39 -11.34
N ARG A 119 1.69 -2.29 -11.88
CA ARG A 119 2.52 -1.08 -11.86
C ARG A 119 2.85 -0.57 -13.24
N TYR A 120 3.13 0.72 -13.29
CA TYR A 120 3.58 1.40 -14.49
C TYR A 120 5.09 1.20 -14.64
N SER A 121 5.52 0.61 -15.75
CA SER A 121 6.94 0.49 -16.11
C SER A 121 7.29 1.38 -17.28
N ILE A 122 8.49 1.98 -17.20
CA ILE A 122 9.14 2.69 -18.29
C ILE A 122 10.41 1.94 -18.67
N ILE A 123 10.58 1.62 -19.94
CA ILE A 123 11.81 1.01 -20.47
C ILE A 123 12.48 1.97 -21.44
N THR A 124 13.77 2.21 -21.23
CA THR A 124 14.55 3.06 -22.14
C THR A 124 14.94 2.32 -23.42
N VAL A 125 14.74 2.97 -24.56
CA VAL A 125 15.10 2.47 -25.89
C VAL A 125 16.31 3.26 -26.43
N PRO A 126 17.41 2.60 -26.81
CA PRO A 126 18.60 3.28 -27.34
C PRO A 126 18.30 4.15 -28.57
N MET A 127 18.88 5.34 -28.61
CA MET A 127 18.71 6.36 -29.66
C MET A 127 20.03 7.06 -30.04
N ALA A 128 21.08 6.93 -29.22
CA ALA A 128 22.41 7.49 -29.51
C ALA A 128 23.05 6.92 -30.80
N GLY A 129 22.59 5.76 -31.27
CA GLY A 129 22.91 5.22 -32.59
C GLY A 129 23.74 3.94 -32.60
N TYR A 130 24.37 3.58 -31.46
CA TYR A 130 25.08 2.32 -31.31
C TYR A 130 24.89 1.73 -29.91
N VAL A 131 24.95 0.40 -29.81
CA VAL A 131 24.91 -0.37 -28.56
C VAL A 131 26.09 -1.34 -28.49
N ALA A 132 26.38 -1.87 -27.30
CA ALA A 132 27.54 -2.74 -27.10
C ALA A 132 27.43 -4.06 -27.91
N ALA A 133 28.50 -4.41 -28.64
CA ALA A 133 28.59 -5.69 -29.36
C ALA A 133 29.03 -6.86 -28.48
N ASP A 134 29.72 -6.59 -27.37
CA ASP A 134 30.40 -7.59 -26.56
C ASP A 134 30.46 -7.21 -25.06
N LYS A 135 31.01 -8.13 -24.26
CA LYS A 135 31.15 -8.01 -22.80
C LYS A 135 32.61 -8.15 -22.36
N ILE A 136 33.57 -7.58 -23.10
CA ILE A 136 35.02 -7.83 -22.90
C ILE A 136 35.57 -7.26 -21.57
N ASN A 137 34.76 -6.58 -20.73
CA ASN A 137 35.07 -6.24 -19.33
C ASN A 137 36.47 -5.57 -19.17
N ARG A 138 36.79 -4.67 -20.10
CA ARG A 138 37.95 -3.77 -20.05
C ARG A 138 37.55 -2.38 -20.52
N GLY A 139 38.33 -1.38 -20.15
CA GLY A 139 38.17 -0.05 -20.68
C GLY A 139 38.44 0.02 -22.19
N LEU A 140 37.65 0.83 -22.89
CA LEU A 140 37.76 1.05 -24.33
C LEU A 140 38.69 2.22 -24.66
N PHE A 141 39.42 2.08 -25.77
CA PHE A 141 40.28 3.15 -26.29
C PHE A 141 39.50 4.09 -27.21
N ALA A 142 39.99 5.32 -27.37
CA ALA A 142 39.41 6.31 -28.27
C ALA A 142 39.36 5.84 -29.74
N SER A 143 40.31 5.00 -30.16
CA SER A 143 40.33 4.36 -31.48
C SER A 143 39.23 3.30 -31.68
N GLU A 144 38.55 2.90 -30.60
CA GLU A 144 37.45 1.93 -30.62
C GLU A 144 36.08 2.62 -30.63
N ALA A 145 36.01 3.95 -30.79
CA ALA A 145 34.76 4.69 -30.96
C ALA A 145 33.91 4.15 -32.13
N ALA A 146 32.59 4.27 -32.03
CA ALA A 146 31.68 3.83 -33.07
C ALA A 146 31.84 4.65 -34.37
N PRO A 147 31.79 4.01 -35.55
CA PRO A 147 31.64 2.56 -35.76
C PRO A 147 32.97 1.80 -35.56
N SER A 148 32.92 0.70 -34.82
CA SER A 148 34.01 -0.26 -34.68
C SER A 148 33.45 -1.65 -34.34
N VAL A 149 34.29 -2.68 -34.31
CA VAL A 149 33.88 -4.06 -33.92
C VAL A 149 33.31 -4.16 -32.50
N ARG A 150 33.40 -3.10 -31.70
CA ARG A 150 32.90 -3.05 -30.32
C ARG A 150 31.43 -2.62 -30.23
N TRP A 151 30.84 -2.22 -31.36
CA TRP A 151 29.53 -1.59 -31.42
C TRP A 151 28.64 -2.19 -32.50
N VAL A 152 27.34 -2.24 -32.20
CA VAL A 152 26.28 -2.65 -33.14
C VAL A 152 25.40 -1.43 -33.40
N ALA A 153 25.12 -1.14 -34.67
CA ALA A 153 24.35 0.04 -35.04
C ALA A 153 22.86 -0.16 -34.75
N VAL A 154 22.23 0.86 -34.16
CA VAL A 154 20.80 0.86 -33.85
C VAL A 154 20.01 1.38 -35.05
N GLU A 155 18.99 0.64 -35.47
CA GLU A 155 18.03 1.07 -36.48
C GLU A 155 16.61 0.99 -35.93
N ASN A 156 15.81 2.05 -36.14
CA ASN A 156 14.49 2.10 -35.52
C ASN A 156 13.48 1.13 -36.16
N THR A 157 13.63 0.84 -37.46
CA THR A 157 12.68 0.03 -38.23
C THR A 157 13.40 -1.12 -38.91
N LYS A 158 13.03 -2.36 -38.60
CA LYS A 158 13.51 -3.52 -39.33
C LYS A 158 12.93 -3.53 -40.75
N PRO A 159 13.76 -3.71 -41.81
CA PRO A 159 13.27 -3.73 -43.20
C PRO A 159 12.60 -5.06 -43.58
N THR A 160 12.67 -6.06 -42.70
CA THR A 160 12.10 -7.40 -42.85
C THR A 160 11.09 -7.68 -41.73
N ALA A 161 10.51 -8.88 -41.72
CA ALA A 161 9.58 -9.28 -40.67
C ALA A 161 10.27 -9.29 -39.28
N LEU A 162 9.55 -8.83 -38.26
CA LEU A 162 10.00 -8.87 -36.87
C LEU A 162 10.03 -10.32 -36.36
N SER A 163 11.02 -10.62 -35.52
CA SER A 163 11.28 -11.94 -34.93
C SER A 163 11.35 -11.82 -33.41
N LEU A 164 10.98 -12.89 -32.71
CA LEU A 164 11.21 -13.02 -31.26
C LEU A 164 12.61 -13.57 -30.95
N VAL A 165 13.32 -14.03 -31.98
CA VAL A 165 14.71 -14.49 -31.94
C VAL A 165 15.52 -13.56 -32.84
N PRO A 166 16.22 -12.57 -32.29
CA PRO A 166 16.98 -11.60 -33.08
C PRO A 166 18.19 -12.24 -33.78
N ASP A 167 18.63 -11.63 -34.89
CA ASP A 167 19.84 -12.06 -35.61
C ASP A 167 21.06 -11.35 -35.05
N VAL A 168 21.74 -12.00 -34.11
CA VAL A 168 22.94 -11.45 -33.45
C VAL A 168 24.17 -11.31 -34.37
N THR A 169 24.05 -11.63 -35.66
CA THR A 169 25.16 -11.63 -36.63
C THR A 169 25.07 -10.55 -37.70
N ASP A 170 23.94 -9.83 -37.81
CA ASP A 170 23.69 -8.88 -38.91
C ASP A 170 24.28 -7.47 -38.68
N ALA A 171 25.00 -7.30 -37.56
CA ALA A 171 25.61 -6.04 -37.12
C ALA A 171 24.62 -4.87 -36.98
N ARG A 172 23.33 -5.17 -36.78
CA ARG A 172 22.26 -4.23 -36.47
C ARG A 172 21.48 -4.69 -35.24
N VAL A 173 20.83 -3.74 -34.58
CA VAL A 173 19.85 -3.98 -33.52
C VAL A 173 18.64 -3.12 -33.84
N TYR A 174 17.45 -3.72 -33.83
CA TYR A 174 16.22 -3.03 -34.24
C TYR A 174 15.32 -2.63 -33.06
N SER A 175 14.97 -1.35 -32.97
CA SER A 175 14.15 -0.82 -31.87
C SER A 175 12.69 -1.29 -31.93
N ASP A 176 12.09 -1.39 -33.12
CA ASP A 176 10.73 -1.93 -33.26
C ASP A 176 10.66 -3.44 -32.98
N GLU A 177 11.71 -4.20 -33.29
CA GLU A 177 11.82 -5.60 -32.92
C GLU A 177 11.93 -5.79 -31.39
N MET A 178 12.70 -4.92 -30.71
CA MET A 178 12.76 -4.86 -29.24
C MET A 178 11.39 -4.59 -28.61
N VAL A 179 10.65 -3.61 -29.13
CA VAL A 179 9.29 -3.30 -28.65
C VAL A 179 8.34 -4.46 -28.94
N ASN A 180 8.41 -5.06 -30.13
CA ASN A 180 7.59 -6.22 -30.51
C ASN A 180 7.85 -7.42 -29.60
N PHE A 181 9.10 -7.67 -29.21
CA PHE A 181 9.46 -8.72 -28.27
C PHE A 181 8.74 -8.54 -26.92
N LEU A 182 8.71 -7.32 -26.39
CA LEU A 182 8.00 -7.00 -25.14
C LEU A 182 6.48 -7.10 -25.29
N VAL A 183 5.92 -6.55 -26.36
CA VAL A 183 4.48 -6.60 -26.65
C VAL A 183 4.00 -8.04 -26.84
N ASN A 184 4.79 -8.89 -27.49
CA ASN A 184 4.44 -10.31 -27.65
C ASN A 184 4.39 -11.04 -26.30
N ARG A 185 5.33 -10.76 -25.40
CA ARG A 185 5.39 -11.40 -24.08
C ARG A 185 4.33 -10.89 -23.11
N TYR A 186 4.04 -9.59 -23.13
CA TYR A 186 3.27 -8.91 -22.09
C TYR A 186 1.92 -8.34 -22.54
N GLY A 187 1.67 -8.33 -23.86
CA GLY A 187 0.58 -7.59 -24.48
C GLY A 187 0.89 -6.10 -24.65
N SER A 188 -0.01 -5.39 -25.34
CA SER A 188 0.07 -3.93 -25.53
C SER A 188 0.00 -3.18 -24.19
N ALA A 189 0.55 -1.97 -24.16
CA ALA A 189 0.49 -1.00 -23.09
C ALA A 189 -0.93 -0.73 -22.56
N SER A 190 -1.97 -0.87 -23.38
CA SER A 190 -3.37 -0.74 -22.93
C SER A 190 -3.83 -1.92 -22.07
N GLY A 191 -3.16 -3.07 -22.17
CA GLY A 191 -3.45 -4.29 -21.43
C GLY A 191 -2.89 -4.26 -20.00
N PRO A 192 -3.40 -5.11 -19.09
CA PRO A 192 -3.05 -5.08 -17.67
C PRO A 192 -1.58 -5.43 -17.37
N ARG A 193 -0.88 -6.08 -18.31
CA ARG A 193 0.50 -6.55 -18.14
C ARG A 193 1.50 -5.85 -19.05
N GLY A 194 1.06 -5.08 -20.04
CA GLY A 194 1.95 -4.44 -21.01
C GLY A 194 2.88 -3.40 -20.38
N VAL A 195 4.05 -3.23 -20.98
CA VAL A 195 4.95 -2.11 -20.67
C VAL A 195 4.24 -0.81 -21.05
N LYS A 196 4.19 0.16 -20.12
CA LYS A 196 3.31 1.33 -20.29
C LYS A 196 3.95 2.44 -21.12
N ALA A 197 5.26 2.61 -21.00
CA ALA A 197 5.98 3.67 -21.68
C ALA A 197 7.38 3.26 -22.12
N TYR A 198 7.87 3.98 -23.13
CA TYR A 198 9.22 3.87 -23.64
C TYR A 198 9.92 5.22 -23.60
N SER A 199 11.10 5.28 -22.96
CA SER A 199 11.95 6.48 -22.95
C SER A 199 12.81 6.54 -24.20
N LEU A 200 12.89 7.72 -24.81
CA LEU A 200 13.75 8.04 -25.95
C LEU A 200 15.19 8.25 -25.45
N ASP A 201 15.87 7.14 -25.14
CA ASP A 201 17.22 7.10 -24.55
C ASP A 201 17.29 7.82 -23.19
N ASN A 202 18.46 8.35 -22.85
CA ASN A 202 18.79 9.00 -21.59
C ASN A 202 19.82 10.13 -21.83
N GLU A 203 19.55 11.33 -21.30
CA GLU A 203 20.48 12.47 -21.27
C GLU A 203 21.22 12.72 -22.60
N PRO A 204 20.49 12.90 -23.71
CA PRO A 204 21.10 13.10 -25.02
C PRO A 204 21.95 14.37 -25.11
N ASP A 205 21.74 15.31 -24.22
CA ASP A 205 22.56 16.50 -23.98
C ASP A 205 23.92 16.22 -23.34
N LEU A 206 24.16 15.01 -22.83
CA LEU A 206 25.44 14.54 -22.30
C LEU A 206 26.08 13.40 -23.10
N TRP A 207 25.50 12.94 -24.22
CA TRP A 207 26.12 11.87 -25.01
C TRP A 207 27.55 12.20 -25.42
N SER A 208 27.81 13.44 -25.86
CA SER A 208 29.17 13.93 -26.15
C SER A 208 29.28 15.44 -26.03
N ASP A 209 30.49 15.91 -25.75
CA ASP A 209 30.87 17.33 -25.81
C ASP A 209 31.59 17.71 -27.11
N GLY A 210 31.82 16.73 -27.99
CA GLY A 210 32.45 16.91 -29.31
C GLY A 210 33.96 17.15 -29.27
N GLN A 211 34.63 16.88 -28.15
CA GLN A 211 36.06 17.15 -28.02
C GLN A 211 36.93 16.01 -28.59
N TYR A 212 38.02 16.42 -29.24
CA TYR A 212 39.06 15.53 -29.78
C TYR A 212 40.44 15.95 -29.27
N VAL A 213 41.26 14.98 -28.86
CA VAL A 213 42.67 15.17 -28.48
C VAL A 213 43.53 14.36 -29.46
N ASN A 214 44.50 15.03 -30.12
CA ASN A 214 45.37 14.41 -31.13
C ASN A 214 44.60 13.66 -32.25
N GLY A 215 43.44 14.17 -32.66
CA GLY A 215 42.60 13.57 -33.71
C GLY A 215 41.78 12.35 -33.26
N GLN A 216 41.78 12.01 -31.97
CA GLN A 216 40.96 10.95 -31.38
C GLN A 216 39.95 11.53 -30.40
N VAL A 217 38.86 10.81 -30.15
CA VAL A 217 37.82 11.22 -29.20
C VAL A 217 38.43 11.43 -27.80
N ALA A 218 38.10 12.55 -27.15
CA ALA A 218 38.53 12.81 -25.78
C ALA A 218 37.75 11.90 -24.81
N LEU A 219 38.46 11.28 -23.85
CA LEU A 219 37.87 10.36 -22.86
C LEU A 219 37.78 10.96 -21.45
N GLU A 220 38.46 12.08 -21.19
CA GLU A 220 38.50 12.81 -19.92
C GLU A 220 37.67 14.11 -20.03
N ASN A 221 36.36 13.98 -20.23
CA ASN A 221 35.44 15.10 -20.42
C ASN A 221 34.12 14.92 -19.65
N ASN A 222 33.27 15.97 -19.66
CA ASN A 222 31.95 15.98 -19.04
C ASN A 222 30.87 15.24 -19.86
N ALA A 223 31.27 14.38 -20.80
CA ALA A 223 30.36 13.60 -21.63
C ALA A 223 30.26 12.16 -21.14
N THR A 224 29.06 11.59 -21.20
CA THR A 224 28.79 10.23 -20.75
C THR A 224 29.21 9.20 -21.79
N HIS A 225 28.84 9.36 -23.06
CA HIS A 225 29.00 8.32 -24.10
C HIS A 225 29.75 8.77 -25.36
N PRO A 226 30.94 9.39 -25.22
CA PRO A 226 31.67 9.93 -26.37
C PRO A 226 32.15 8.84 -27.34
N LEU A 227 32.23 7.57 -26.93
CA LEU A 227 32.55 6.45 -27.83
C LEU A 227 31.34 5.91 -28.62
N ILE A 228 30.11 6.23 -28.20
CA ILE A 228 28.88 5.86 -28.94
C ILE A 228 28.52 6.96 -29.92
N HIS A 229 28.55 8.21 -29.46
CA HIS A 229 28.17 9.37 -30.25
C HIS A 229 29.24 10.47 -30.18
N PRO A 230 30.38 10.35 -30.89
CA PRO A 230 31.53 11.25 -30.71
C PRO A 230 31.26 12.73 -30.96
N ALA A 231 30.40 13.07 -31.92
CA ALA A 231 30.05 14.45 -32.20
C ALA A 231 29.16 15.02 -31.09
N LYS A 232 29.31 16.31 -30.78
CA LYS A 232 28.38 16.99 -29.88
C LYS A 232 26.97 16.96 -30.49
N PRO A 233 25.95 16.42 -29.80
CA PRO A 233 24.60 16.31 -30.33
C PRO A 233 24.02 17.67 -30.76
N ARG A 234 23.32 17.66 -31.88
CA ARG A 234 22.68 18.84 -32.45
C ARG A 234 21.20 18.93 -32.06
N ALA A 235 20.66 20.14 -31.97
CA ALA A 235 19.26 20.37 -31.66
C ALA A 235 18.34 19.74 -32.71
N ALA A 236 18.62 19.93 -34.00
CA ALA A 236 17.84 19.33 -35.09
C ALA A 236 18.03 17.80 -35.19
N GLU A 237 19.19 17.30 -34.81
CA GLU A 237 19.47 15.86 -34.75
C GLU A 237 18.59 15.17 -33.71
N LEU A 238 18.49 15.73 -32.50
CA LEU A 238 17.63 15.16 -31.45
C LEU A 238 16.19 15.02 -31.93
N ILE A 239 15.63 16.08 -32.53
CA ILE A 239 14.26 16.04 -33.06
C ILE A 239 14.09 14.92 -34.07
N THR A 240 15.01 14.80 -35.03
CA THR A 240 14.93 13.77 -36.07
C THR A 240 14.94 12.37 -35.45
N ARG A 241 15.90 12.10 -34.56
CA ARG A 241 16.02 10.80 -33.88
C ARG A 241 14.79 10.48 -33.02
N SER A 242 14.30 11.45 -32.26
CA SER A 242 13.11 11.30 -31.40
C SER A 242 11.86 11.00 -32.22
N VAL A 243 11.63 11.71 -33.33
CA VAL A 243 10.49 11.50 -34.22
C VAL A 243 10.53 10.11 -34.86
N ASP A 244 11.69 9.68 -35.34
CA ASP A 244 11.85 8.40 -36.02
C ASP A 244 11.66 7.23 -35.06
N LEU A 245 12.22 7.32 -33.84
CA LEU A 245 12.05 6.29 -32.82
C LEU A 245 10.60 6.24 -32.29
N ALA A 246 9.99 7.41 -32.02
CA ALA A 246 8.59 7.48 -31.59
C ALA A 246 7.63 6.85 -32.61
N LYS A 247 7.85 7.10 -33.91
CA LYS A 247 7.06 6.46 -34.99
C LYS A 247 7.23 4.93 -34.99
N ALA A 248 8.45 4.44 -34.79
CA ALA A 248 8.72 3.01 -34.71
C ALA A 248 8.01 2.36 -33.51
N ILE A 249 8.08 2.97 -32.33
CA ILE A 249 7.36 2.52 -31.13
C ILE A 249 5.85 2.48 -31.38
N LYS A 250 5.27 3.61 -31.82
CA LYS A 250 3.81 3.73 -32.06
C LYS A 250 3.29 2.82 -33.17
N ARG A 251 4.15 2.38 -34.11
CA ARG A 251 3.77 1.40 -35.13
C ARG A 251 3.57 0.01 -34.54
N VAL A 252 4.34 -0.36 -33.52
CA VAL A 252 4.24 -1.67 -32.86
C VAL A 252 3.20 -1.63 -31.75
N ASP A 253 3.21 -0.58 -30.93
CA ASP A 253 2.25 -0.38 -29.84
C ASP A 253 1.70 1.05 -29.85
N PRO A 254 0.57 1.29 -30.54
CA PRO A 254 -0.06 2.62 -30.58
C PRO A 254 -0.46 3.16 -29.21
N ALA A 255 -0.67 2.28 -28.21
CA ALA A 255 -1.09 2.66 -26.87
C ALA A 255 0.08 3.00 -25.94
N ALA A 256 1.32 2.64 -26.28
CA ALA A 256 2.47 2.89 -25.42
C ALA A 256 2.80 4.38 -25.37
N GLU A 257 3.05 4.92 -24.17
CA GLU A 257 3.42 6.32 -24.02
C GLU A 257 4.90 6.52 -24.40
N VAL A 258 5.17 7.53 -25.23
CA VAL A 258 6.52 7.95 -25.59
C VAL A 258 6.99 9.05 -24.64
N VAL A 259 8.09 8.78 -23.95
CA VAL A 259 8.67 9.63 -22.90
C VAL A 259 9.98 10.24 -23.43
N GLY A 260 10.15 11.56 -23.36
CA GLY A 260 11.39 12.20 -23.83
C GLY A 260 11.50 13.68 -23.51
N PHE A 261 12.67 14.29 -23.56
CA PHE A 261 13.94 13.74 -24.05
C PHE A 261 14.92 13.36 -22.92
N ALA A 262 14.47 13.25 -21.67
CA ALA A 262 15.27 12.83 -20.52
C ALA A 262 16.52 13.70 -20.30
N SER A 263 16.35 15.03 -20.35
CA SER A 263 17.45 16.01 -20.21
C SER A 263 18.10 15.97 -18.82
N TYR A 264 19.44 16.01 -18.74
CA TYR A 264 20.18 15.83 -17.48
C TYR A 264 19.94 16.95 -16.43
N GLY A 265 19.57 18.15 -16.88
CA GLY A 265 19.49 19.33 -16.03
C GLY A 265 19.47 20.64 -16.82
N PHE A 266 19.60 21.78 -16.12
CA PHE A 266 19.30 23.08 -16.70
C PHE A 266 20.13 23.48 -17.93
N GLY A 267 21.39 23.05 -18.03
CA GLY A 267 22.20 23.28 -19.23
C GLY A 267 21.54 22.69 -20.49
N GLY A 268 20.97 21.51 -20.34
CA GLY A 268 20.10 20.86 -21.31
C GLY A 268 18.81 21.62 -21.60
N TYR A 269 18.07 22.00 -20.56
CA TYR A 269 16.78 22.69 -20.70
C TYR A 269 16.92 24.01 -21.45
N SER A 270 18.01 24.73 -21.19
CA SER A 270 18.24 26.09 -21.67
C SER A 270 18.72 26.13 -23.12
N THR A 271 19.69 25.28 -23.47
CA THR A 271 20.45 25.38 -24.74
C THR A 271 20.82 24.04 -25.35
N PHE A 272 20.23 22.94 -24.87
CA PHE A 272 20.66 21.57 -25.18
C PHE A 272 22.17 21.40 -24.98
N GLN A 273 22.63 21.83 -23.80
CA GLN A 273 24.04 21.86 -23.42
C GLN A 273 24.92 22.64 -24.40
N SER A 274 24.46 23.80 -24.86
CA SER A 274 25.10 24.60 -25.91
C SER A 274 25.33 23.79 -27.19
N ALA A 275 24.24 23.22 -27.72
CA ALA A 275 24.28 22.46 -28.96
C ALA A 275 24.82 23.30 -30.13
N PRO A 276 25.61 22.73 -31.05
CA PRO A 276 26.32 23.50 -32.08
C PRO A 276 25.43 24.35 -32.99
N ASP A 277 24.18 23.96 -33.19
CA ASP A 277 23.20 24.65 -34.02
C ASP A 277 22.09 25.35 -33.22
N TRP A 278 22.21 25.42 -31.88
CA TRP A 278 21.15 25.98 -31.04
C TRP A 278 20.78 27.41 -31.41
N ASP A 279 21.75 28.31 -31.66
CA ASP A 279 21.45 29.69 -32.04
C ASP A 279 20.67 29.78 -33.37
N THR A 280 20.97 28.88 -34.31
CA THR A 280 20.28 28.80 -35.60
C THR A 280 18.86 28.25 -35.43
N GLU A 281 18.69 27.19 -34.66
CA GLU A 281 17.39 26.57 -34.39
C GLU A 281 16.48 27.46 -33.53
N LYS A 282 17.05 28.10 -32.50
CA LYS A 282 16.37 29.07 -31.65
C LYS A 282 15.80 30.23 -32.47
N ALA A 283 16.53 30.72 -33.47
CA ALA A 283 16.10 31.83 -34.32
C ALA A 283 14.93 31.50 -35.26
N LYS A 284 14.56 30.22 -35.44
CA LYS A 284 13.41 29.81 -36.27
C LYS A 284 12.06 30.07 -35.62
N GLY A 285 12.04 30.30 -34.31
CA GLY A 285 10.82 30.56 -33.55
C GLY A 285 11.06 31.54 -32.41
N SER A 286 10.01 31.86 -31.66
CA SER A 286 10.12 32.70 -30.45
C SER A 286 10.36 31.83 -29.21
N TYR A 287 11.45 31.05 -29.22
CA TYR A 287 11.76 30.10 -28.15
C TYR A 287 12.57 30.78 -27.03
N ARG A 288 12.13 30.66 -25.77
CA ARG A 288 12.86 31.20 -24.61
C ARG A 288 14.09 30.35 -24.30
N TRP A 289 13.94 29.05 -24.46
CA TRP A 289 14.89 27.98 -24.12
C TRP A 289 14.62 26.72 -24.96
N PHE A 290 15.47 25.70 -24.85
CA PHE A 290 15.39 24.48 -25.64
C PHE A 290 14.09 23.68 -25.43
N ILE A 291 13.53 23.69 -24.22
CA ILE A 291 12.24 23.03 -23.94
C ILE A 291 11.13 23.49 -24.90
N ASP A 292 11.02 24.81 -25.14
CA ASP A 292 10.03 25.38 -26.06
C ASP A 292 10.21 24.82 -27.48
N TYR A 293 11.46 24.81 -27.96
CA TYR A 293 11.82 24.29 -29.28
C TYR A 293 11.49 22.80 -29.39
N PHE A 294 11.87 21.98 -28.41
CA PHE A 294 11.61 20.54 -28.44
C PHE A 294 10.10 20.23 -28.50
N LEU A 295 9.29 20.88 -27.65
CA LEU A 295 7.85 20.71 -27.64
C LEU A 295 7.22 21.08 -28.99
N ASP A 296 7.58 22.23 -29.55
CA ASP A 296 7.02 22.71 -30.80
C ASP A 296 7.38 21.79 -31.98
N GLN A 297 8.66 21.38 -32.06
CA GLN A 297 9.11 20.48 -33.12
C GLN A 297 8.45 19.10 -33.02
N MET A 298 8.32 18.54 -31.81
CA MET A 298 7.59 17.27 -31.61
C MET A 298 6.10 17.41 -31.94
N ARG A 299 5.47 18.56 -31.64
CA ARG A 299 4.07 18.86 -32.04
C ARG A 299 3.93 18.90 -33.56
N GLN A 300 4.82 19.61 -34.26
CA GLN A 300 4.78 19.74 -35.73
C GLN A 300 4.97 18.37 -36.39
N ALA A 301 5.92 17.57 -35.90
CA ALA A 301 6.13 16.21 -36.37
C ALA A 301 4.94 15.30 -36.11
N SER A 302 4.31 15.42 -34.94
CA SER A 302 3.10 14.65 -34.58
C SER A 302 1.90 15.03 -35.47
N THR A 303 1.73 16.32 -35.75
CA THR A 303 0.70 16.82 -36.67
C THR A 303 0.91 16.24 -38.07
N THR A 304 2.16 16.21 -38.54
CA THR A 304 2.52 15.63 -39.84
C THR A 304 2.29 14.11 -39.87
N ALA A 305 2.57 13.41 -38.76
CA ALA A 305 2.39 11.97 -38.65
C ALA A 305 0.93 11.54 -38.44
N GLY A 306 0.03 12.45 -38.04
CA GLY A 306 -1.35 12.14 -37.69
C GLY A 306 -1.50 11.37 -36.37
N VAL A 307 -0.44 11.28 -35.57
CA VAL A 307 -0.41 10.59 -34.26
C VAL A 307 0.50 11.37 -33.31
N ARG A 308 0.17 11.40 -32.02
CA ARG A 308 1.03 12.00 -30.99
C ARG A 308 2.33 11.19 -30.86
N LEU A 309 3.47 11.87 -31.01
CA LEU A 309 4.82 11.27 -30.94
C LEU A 309 5.58 11.61 -29.64
N LEU A 310 4.99 12.45 -28.78
CA LEU A 310 5.50 12.73 -27.45
C LEU A 310 4.29 12.77 -26.51
N ASP A 311 4.20 11.79 -25.61
CA ASP A 311 3.11 11.71 -24.63
C ASP A 311 3.52 12.38 -23.32
N VAL A 312 4.78 12.20 -22.90
CA VAL A 312 5.32 12.71 -21.65
C VAL A 312 6.66 13.41 -21.90
N MET A 313 6.75 14.70 -21.56
CA MET A 313 8.01 15.42 -21.47
C MET A 313 8.78 14.95 -20.24
N ASP A 314 10.03 14.52 -20.41
CA ASP A 314 10.89 14.02 -19.33
C ASP A 314 12.14 14.90 -19.13
N LEU A 315 12.38 15.29 -17.87
CA LEU A 315 13.49 16.12 -17.41
C LEU A 315 14.08 15.55 -16.11
N HIS A 316 15.40 15.56 -15.95
CA HIS A 316 16.08 15.13 -14.73
C HIS A 316 16.49 16.33 -13.89
N ASN A 317 16.29 16.29 -12.58
CA ASN A 317 16.57 17.39 -11.67
C ASN A 317 17.39 16.95 -10.44
N TYR A 318 18.69 17.21 -10.49
CA TYR A 318 19.58 17.07 -9.34
C TYR A 318 19.81 18.45 -8.74
N SER A 319 19.30 18.70 -7.53
CA SER A 319 19.37 20.00 -6.86
C SER A 319 20.78 20.62 -6.90
N GLU A 320 20.90 21.80 -7.52
CA GLU A 320 22.13 22.60 -7.56
C GLU A 320 22.25 23.54 -6.36
N ALA A 321 21.25 23.54 -5.48
CA ALA A 321 21.24 24.33 -4.28
C ALA A 321 22.47 24.04 -3.41
N ARG A 322 23.01 25.10 -2.82
CA ARG A 322 24.17 25.07 -1.95
C ARG A 322 23.82 25.59 -0.57
N GLY A 323 24.56 25.11 0.42
CA GLY A 323 24.52 25.59 1.80
C GLY A 323 25.84 25.28 2.47
N GLY A 324 26.35 26.19 3.30
CA GLY A 324 27.64 26.00 3.96
C GLY A 324 28.80 25.75 2.99
N GLY A 325 28.74 26.32 1.78
CA GLY A 325 29.79 26.23 0.77
C GLY A 325 29.75 24.98 -0.13
N VAL A 326 28.82 24.04 0.07
CA VAL A 326 28.74 22.77 -0.68
C VAL A 326 27.38 22.60 -1.35
N ARG A 327 27.32 21.87 -2.47
CA ARG A 327 26.06 21.46 -3.11
C ARG A 327 25.41 20.38 -2.25
N VAL A 328 24.08 20.43 -2.11
CA VAL A 328 23.33 19.51 -1.25
C VAL A 328 23.44 18.04 -1.71
N ASN A 329 23.58 17.79 -3.01
CA ASN A 329 23.74 16.43 -3.54
C ASN A 329 25.14 15.84 -3.31
N ASP A 330 26.17 16.68 -3.16
CA ASP A 330 27.57 16.23 -3.14
C ASP A 330 28.09 15.94 -1.73
N THR A 331 27.35 16.36 -0.68
CA THR A 331 27.81 16.24 0.71
C THR A 331 27.13 15.10 1.46
N THR A 332 27.95 14.28 2.11
CA THR A 332 27.55 13.27 3.11
C THR A 332 27.92 13.68 4.53
N ASP A 333 28.50 14.89 4.71
CA ASP A 333 28.74 15.48 6.01
C ASP A 333 27.46 16.18 6.51
N TYR A 334 26.73 15.47 7.37
CA TYR A 334 25.50 15.99 7.99
C TYR A 334 25.75 16.86 9.22
N THR A 335 27.01 17.10 9.62
CA THR A 335 27.32 18.09 10.66
C THR A 335 27.29 19.52 10.12
N ASN A 336 27.36 19.69 8.79
CA ASN A 336 27.14 20.96 8.11
C ASN A 336 25.65 21.32 8.09
N THR A 337 25.19 21.99 9.14
CA THR A 337 23.79 22.38 9.31
C THR A 337 23.27 23.29 8.19
N ALA A 338 24.12 24.18 7.66
CA ALA A 338 23.73 25.07 6.55
C ALA A 338 23.42 24.30 5.26
N ALA A 339 24.16 23.22 4.97
CA ALA A 339 23.85 22.33 3.84
C ALA A 339 22.55 21.54 4.08
N ASN A 340 22.30 21.09 5.32
CA ASN A 340 21.04 20.42 5.69
C ASN A 340 19.83 21.34 5.55
N GLU A 341 19.95 22.59 5.99
CA GLU A 341 18.91 23.61 5.85
C GLU A 341 18.65 23.92 4.37
N ALA A 342 19.71 24.16 3.58
CA ALA A 342 19.58 24.38 2.13
C ALA A 342 18.89 23.20 1.43
N ARG A 343 19.18 21.97 1.84
CA ARG A 343 18.54 20.76 1.31
C ARG A 343 17.02 20.80 1.52
N MET A 344 16.57 21.06 2.75
CA MET A 344 15.13 21.13 3.07
C MET A 344 14.43 22.33 2.43
N GLN A 345 15.15 23.37 2.03
CA GLN A 345 14.57 24.51 1.30
C GLN A 345 14.52 24.28 -0.21
N SER A 346 15.45 23.52 -0.78
CA SER A 346 15.61 23.39 -2.23
C SER A 346 14.40 22.84 -3.02
N PRO A 347 13.48 22.01 -2.48
CA PRO A 347 12.23 21.68 -3.17
C PRO A 347 11.38 22.90 -3.55
N ARG A 348 11.51 24.01 -2.83
CA ARG A 348 10.80 25.27 -3.14
C ARG A 348 11.15 25.82 -4.52
N SER A 349 12.32 25.52 -5.08
CA SER A 349 12.69 25.91 -6.46
C SER A 349 11.72 25.38 -7.52
N PHE A 350 10.92 24.35 -7.20
CA PHE A 350 9.92 23.80 -8.12
C PHE A 350 8.67 24.67 -8.25
N TRP A 351 8.27 25.44 -7.23
CA TRP A 351 6.95 26.07 -7.19
C TRP A 351 6.91 27.49 -6.57
N ASP A 352 7.81 27.81 -5.64
CA ASP A 352 7.75 29.03 -4.86
C ASP A 352 8.50 30.17 -5.55
N SER A 353 7.77 31.11 -6.13
CA SER A 353 8.34 32.28 -6.81
C SER A 353 9.08 33.24 -5.89
N THR A 354 8.97 33.08 -4.56
CA THR A 354 9.70 33.89 -3.59
C THR A 354 11.03 33.28 -3.15
N TYR A 355 11.31 32.04 -3.58
CA TYR A 355 12.54 31.34 -3.24
C TYR A 355 13.53 31.39 -4.40
N ILE A 356 14.74 31.84 -4.11
CA ILE A 356 15.88 31.78 -5.02
C ILE A 356 16.95 30.95 -4.30
N GLU A 357 17.24 29.77 -4.83
CA GLU A 357 18.30 28.91 -4.29
C GLU A 357 19.69 29.55 -4.48
N ASP A 358 20.59 29.28 -3.53
CA ASP A 358 22.02 29.56 -3.72
C ASP A 358 22.60 28.54 -4.69
N SER A 359 22.56 28.87 -5.98
CA SER A 359 23.14 28.07 -7.05
C SER A 359 23.50 28.96 -8.23
N TRP A 360 24.22 28.39 -9.21
CA TRP A 360 24.45 29.10 -10.47
C TRP A 360 23.14 29.34 -11.25
N ILE A 361 22.12 28.49 -11.05
CA ILE A 361 20.80 28.65 -11.66
C ILE A 361 20.08 29.84 -11.02
N GLY A 362 19.99 29.88 -9.68
CA GLY A 362 19.38 30.99 -8.96
C GLY A 362 20.09 32.33 -9.22
N ARG A 363 21.40 32.30 -9.46
CA ARG A 363 22.20 33.50 -9.75
C ARG A 363 22.08 34.04 -11.17
N TYR A 364 22.05 33.17 -12.19
CA TYR A 364 22.16 33.58 -13.59
C TYR A 364 20.91 33.32 -14.44
N ASN A 365 19.96 32.52 -13.92
CA ASN A 365 18.83 32.00 -14.68
C ASN A 365 17.50 32.06 -13.90
N VAL A 366 17.40 33.02 -12.97
CA VAL A 366 16.24 33.20 -12.08
C VAL A 366 14.90 33.34 -12.83
N GLN A 367 14.92 33.83 -14.07
CA GLN A 367 13.73 33.97 -14.92
C GLN A 367 13.06 32.63 -15.28
N PHE A 368 13.78 31.51 -15.14
CA PHE A 368 13.26 30.16 -15.35
C PHE A 368 12.88 29.44 -14.05
N LEU A 369 13.02 30.12 -12.90
CA LEU A 369 12.51 29.69 -11.62
C LEU A 369 11.19 30.41 -11.30
N PRO A 370 10.23 29.75 -10.63
CA PRO A 370 10.26 28.33 -10.25
C PRO A 370 10.04 27.39 -11.46
N TRP A 371 10.53 26.15 -11.35
CA TRP A 371 10.58 25.19 -12.46
C TRP A 371 9.19 24.85 -13.03
N LEU A 372 8.27 24.37 -12.19
CA LEU A 372 7.01 23.78 -12.65
C LEU A 372 6.14 24.79 -13.40
N PRO A 373 5.94 26.04 -12.92
CA PRO A 373 5.18 27.03 -13.68
C PRO A 373 5.82 27.35 -15.04
N ASN A 374 7.15 27.47 -15.12
CA ASN A 374 7.84 27.77 -16.38
C ASN A 374 7.75 26.62 -17.39
N ILE A 375 7.87 25.37 -16.93
CA ILE A 375 7.77 24.18 -17.78
C ILE A 375 6.33 23.99 -18.26
N LYS A 376 5.34 24.10 -17.37
CA LYS A 376 3.91 24.03 -17.75
C LYS A 376 3.52 25.10 -18.75
N GLN A 377 3.98 26.35 -18.56
CA GLN A 377 3.78 27.42 -19.53
C GLN A 377 4.33 27.03 -20.92
N SER A 378 5.48 26.35 -20.96
CA SER A 378 6.08 25.87 -22.20
C SER A 378 5.23 24.76 -22.84
N ILE A 379 4.77 23.80 -22.05
CA ILE A 379 3.87 22.72 -22.50
C ILE A 379 2.57 23.31 -23.08
N ASP A 380 1.91 24.20 -22.34
CA ASP A 380 0.65 24.81 -22.75
C ASP A 380 0.78 25.67 -24.01
N ALA A 381 1.94 26.31 -24.21
CA ALA A 381 2.18 27.13 -25.40
C ALA A 381 2.54 26.30 -26.64
N PHE A 382 3.41 25.29 -26.48
CA PHE A 382 4.08 24.65 -27.62
C PHE A 382 3.60 23.24 -27.91
N TYR A 383 3.07 22.50 -26.94
CA TYR A 383 2.45 21.20 -27.19
C TYR A 383 1.38 20.84 -26.13
N PRO A 384 0.20 21.50 -26.15
CA PRO A 384 -0.86 21.26 -25.18
C PRO A 384 -1.23 19.79 -25.02
N GLY A 385 -1.53 19.37 -23.79
CA GLY A 385 -1.88 17.99 -23.44
C GLY A 385 -0.69 17.03 -23.30
N THR A 386 0.54 17.49 -23.52
CA THR A 386 1.75 16.72 -23.16
C THR A 386 1.86 16.65 -21.64
N LYS A 387 2.11 15.45 -21.11
CA LYS A 387 2.30 15.23 -19.67
C LYS A 387 3.72 15.64 -19.24
N LEU A 388 3.97 15.86 -17.95
CA LEU A 388 5.29 16.18 -17.42
C LEU A 388 5.79 15.09 -16.48
N MET A 389 7.03 14.65 -16.68
CA MET A 389 7.76 13.73 -15.82
C MET A 389 9.07 14.32 -15.34
N ILE A 390 9.42 14.01 -14.08
CA ILE A 390 10.78 14.20 -13.54
C ILE A 390 11.46 12.82 -13.46
N GLY A 391 12.11 12.39 -14.54
CA GLY A 391 12.56 11.00 -14.71
C GLY A 391 13.72 10.57 -13.85
N GLU A 392 14.51 11.53 -13.39
CA GLU A 392 15.48 11.36 -12.32
C GLU A 392 15.50 12.60 -11.45
N TYR A 393 15.57 12.44 -10.14
CA TYR A 393 15.85 13.53 -9.23
C TYR A 393 16.52 13.03 -7.97
N ASN A 394 17.23 13.93 -7.27
CA ASN A 394 17.68 13.72 -5.90
C ASN A 394 18.04 15.06 -5.24
N PHE A 395 17.91 15.11 -3.91
CA PHE A 395 18.26 16.24 -3.04
C PHE A 395 19.42 15.91 -2.07
N GLY A 396 19.97 14.70 -2.14
CA GLY A 396 20.97 14.14 -1.25
C GLY A 396 20.41 13.77 0.12
N GLY A 397 21.26 13.27 1.01
CA GLY A 397 20.88 13.04 2.41
C GLY A 397 19.85 11.94 2.64
N GLU A 398 19.75 10.95 1.76
CA GLU A 398 18.72 9.88 1.79
C GLU A 398 18.72 9.05 3.09
N GLY A 399 19.85 8.99 3.79
CA GLY A 399 20.03 8.36 5.09
C GLY A 399 19.92 9.31 6.28
N HIS A 400 19.52 10.57 6.07
CA HIS A 400 19.45 11.61 7.09
C HIS A 400 18.09 12.34 7.06
N ILE A 401 17.64 12.84 8.21
CA ILE A 401 16.33 13.50 8.36
C ILE A 401 16.11 14.69 7.40
N SER A 402 17.16 15.46 7.09
CA SER A 402 17.06 16.56 6.13
C SER A 402 16.73 16.09 4.70
N GLY A 403 17.22 14.91 4.30
CA GLY A 403 16.83 14.30 3.03
C GLY A 403 15.43 13.69 3.09
N GLY A 404 15.03 13.09 4.21
CA GLY A 404 13.65 12.60 4.41
C GLY A 404 12.61 13.73 4.34
N ILE A 405 12.89 14.88 4.93
CA ILE A 405 12.01 16.06 4.85
C ILE A 405 11.97 16.62 3.42
N ALA A 406 13.12 16.78 2.76
CA ALA A 406 13.16 17.26 1.37
C ALA A 406 12.43 16.29 0.42
N GLN A 407 12.57 14.98 0.63
CA GLN A 407 11.87 13.94 -0.11
C GLN A 407 10.36 13.99 0.16
N ALA A 408 9.92 14.16 1.41
CA ALA A 408 8.49 14.28 1.72
C ALA A 408 7.86 15.56 1.12
N ASP A 409 8.62 16.66 1.07
CA ASP A 409 8.19 17.94 0.50
C ASP A 409 8.03 17.82 -1.03
N ILE A 410 9.03 17.27 -1.73
CA ILE A 410 8.95 17.15 -3.20
C ILE A 410 7.80 16.23 -3.64
N LEU A 411 7.52 15.14 -2.91
CA LEU A 411 6.41 14.25 -3.24
C LEU A 411 5.05 14.98 -3.21
N GLY A 412 4.84 15.83 -2.20
CA GLY A 412 3.64 16.67 -2.10
C GLY A 412 3.60 17.73 -3.20
N ILE A 413 4.71 18.46 -3.40
CA ILE A 413 4.84 19.50 -4.43
C ILE A 413 4.48 18.95 -5.82
N LEU A 414 5.03 17.79 -6.21
CA LEU A 414 4.80 17.20 -7.52
C LEU A 414 3.32 16.81 -7.71
N GLY A 415 2.72 16.18 -6.70
CA GLY A 415 1.31 15.78 -6.72
C GLY A 415 0.35 16.96 -6.85
N GLU A 416 0.53 17.98 -6.01
CA GLU A 416 -0.32 19.19 -5.99
C GLU A 416 -0.15 20.07 -7.23
N ASN A 417 0.99 19.94 -7.91
CA ASN A 417 1.27 20.62 -9.15
C ASN A 417 0.97 19.76 -10.38
N GLY A 418 0.18 18.69 -10.28
CA GLY A 418 -0.28 17.94 -11.46
C GLY A 418 0.86 17.40 -12.33
N VAL A 419 2.01 17.09 -11.73
CA VAL A 419 3.07 16.36 -12.41
C VAL A 419 2.57 14.95 -12.65
N TYR A 420 2.82 14.41 -13.85
CA TYR A 420 2.29 13.11 -14.22
C TYR A 420 3.09 11.98 -13.59
N ALA A 421 4.42 12.06 -13.59
CA ALA A 421 5.28 10.99 -13.11
C ALA A 421 6.57 11.55 -12.52
N ALA A 422 7.20 10.84 -11.58
CA ALA A 422 8.54 11.17 -11.13
C ALA A 422 9.25 9.91 -10.62
N ALA A 423 10.55 9.83 -10.85
CA ALA A 423 11.34 8.69 -10.41
C ALA A 423 12.59 9.15 -9.65
N LEU A 424 12.68 8.82 -8.37
CA LEU A 424 13.88 9.02 -7.57
C LEU A 424 15.06 8.29 -8.24
N TRP A 425 16.22 8.93 -8.34
CA TRP A 425 17.48 8.25 -8.60
C TRP A 425 18.24 8.10 -7.28
N PRO A 426 18.21 6.92 -6.63
CA PRO A 426 18.88 6.73 -5.35
C PRO A 426 20.40 6.71 -5.52
N PHE A 427 21.12 7.43 -4.66
CA PHE A 427 22.58 7.40 -4.61
C PHE A 427 23.11 6.17 -3.86
N SER A 428 24.43 6.00 -3.77
CA SER A 428 24.98 4.93 -2.93
C SER A 428 24.87 5.31 -1.45
N GLY A 429 24.54 4.33 -0.60
CA GLY A 429 24.51 4.50 0.86
C GLY A 429 23.19 4.11 1.51
N SER A 430 22.88 4.74 2.63
CA SER A 430 21.62 4.50 3.35
C SER A 430 20.48 5.29 2.74
N HIS A 431 19.30 4.66 2.64
CA HIS A 431 18.05 5.23 2.13
C HIS A 431 16.95 5.31 3.20
N THR A 432 17.29 5.13 4.48
CA THR A 432 16.30 4.95 5.55
C THR A 432 15.28 6.09 5.62
N TYR A 433 15.69 7.33 5.40
CA TYR A 433 14.80 8.49 5.47
C TYR A 433 14.07 8.80 4.16
N SER A 434 14.65 8.51 2.99
CA SER A 434 13.89 8.59 1.73
C SER A 434 12.82 7.50 1.65
N ILE A 435 13.10 6.29 2.16
CA ILE A 435 12.11 5.22 2.35
C ILE A 435 10.98 5.68 3.28
N ALA A 436 11.32 6.28 4.43
CA ALA A 436 10.32 6.81 5.36
C ALA A 436 9.43 7.88 4.71
N ALA A 437 10.01 8.76 3.90
CA ALA A 437 9.26 9.77 3.14
C ALA A 437 8.26 9.14 2.16
N PHE A 438 8.67 8.12 1.39
CA PHE A 438 7.72 7.40 0.52
C PHE A 438 6.63 6.70 1.31
N LYS A 439 6.97 6.00 2.40
CA LYS A 439 6.00 5.33 3.26
C LYS A 439 5.01 6.31 3.90
N LEU A 440 5.42 7.53 4.21
CA LEU A 440 4.51 8.55 4.74
C LEU A 440 3.34 8.85 3.77
N TYR A 441 3.56 8.68 2.46
CA TYR A 441 2.52 8.81 1.43
C TYR A 441 1.89 7.49 0.99
N LEU A 442 2.60 6.35 1.07
CA LEU A 442 2.19 5.08 0.46
C LEU A 442 1.82 3.96 1.46
N ASP A 443 2.25 4.09 2.72
CA ASP A 443 2.12 3.07 3.77
C ASP A 443 2.41 3.68 5.16
N TYR A 444 1.63 4.68 5.56
CA TYR A 444 1.95 5.48 6.76
C TYR A 444 1.70 4.73 8.08
N ASP A 445 0.91 3.66 8.06
CA ASP A 445 0.51 2.86 9.23
C ASP A 445 1.02 1.41 9.20
N GLY A 446 1.75 1.01 8.16
CA GLY A 446 2.21 -0.37 7.96
C GLY A 446 1.13 -1.32 7.44
N ALA A 447 -0.06 -0.81 7.11
CA ALA A 447 -1.18 -1.55 6.55
C ALA A 447 -1.52 -1.10 5.10
N GLU A 448 -0.56 -0.45 4.42
CA GLU A 448 -0.66 0.08 3.06
C GLU A 448 -1.70 1.20 2.90
N SER A 449 -2.07 1.89 3.99
CA SER A 449 -2.88 3.11 3.90
C SER A 449 -2.08 4.26 3.29
N LYS A 450 -2.74 5.07 2.45
CA LYS A 450 -2.08 6.06 1.58
C LYS A 450 -2.55 7.49 1.85
N PHE A 451 -1.77 8.45 1.38
CA PHE A 451 -2.22 9.83 1.24
C PHE A 451 -3.40 9.90 0.26
N GLY A 452 -4.20 10.97 0.39
CA GLY A 452 -5.34 11.21 -0.50
C GLY A 452 -4.92 11.34 -1.98
N ASP A 453 -5.84 11.01 -2.88
CA ASP A 453 -5.61 11.01 -4.34
C ASP A 453 -5.98 12.33 -5.02
N THR A 454 -6.54 13.27 -4.27
CA THR A 454 -7.00 14.57 -4.79
C THR A 454 -6.40 15.68 -3.94
N ALA A 455 -5.39 16.36 -4.46
CA ALA A 455 -4.81 17.55 -3.82
C ALA A 455 -5.88 18.62 -3.61
N VAL A 456 -5.84 19.31 -2.48
CA VAL A 456 -6.76 20.40 -2.12
C VAL A 456 -5.97 21.63 -1.65
N SER A 457 -6.62 22.79 -1.62
CA SER A 457 -5.93 24.03 -1.27
C SER A 457 -5.46 24.03 0.18
N ALA A 458 -4.19 24.34 0.39
CA ALA A 458 -3.61 24.67 1.68
C ALA A 458 -2.89 26.03 1.58
N THR A 459 -3.08 26.90 2.58
CA THR A 459 -2.45 28.23 2.64
C THR A 459 -1.80 28.44 4.00
N TRP A 460 -0.54 28.86 3.99
CA TRP A 460 0.27 29.21 5.16
C TRP A 460 1.35 30.23 4.75
N ALA A 461 1.82 31.05 5.69
CA ALA A 461 2.77 32.13 5.41
C ALA A 461 4.24 31.70 5.59
N GLU A 462 4.53 30.89 6.62
CA GLU A 462 5.88 30.56 7.07
C GLU A 462 6.53 29.43 6.25
N ARG A 463 6.58 29.57 4.92
CA ARG A 463 7.09 28.56 3.96
C ARG A 463 8.54 28.12 4.19
N ALA A 464 9.35 28.97 4.83
CA ALA A 464 10.71 28.61 5.21
C ALA A 464 10.74 27.68 6.45
N LEU A 465 9.78 27.83 7.36
CA LEU A 465 9.70 27.03 8.59
C LEU A 465 8.97 25.71 8.35
N CYS A 466 7.86 25.74 7.62
CA CYS A 466 7.04 24.56 7.34
C CYS A 466 6.66 24.41 5.87
N SER A 467 6.47 23.15 5.46
CA SER A 467 5.73 22.79 4.25
C SER A 467 4.43 22.09 4.65
N VAL A 468 3.37 22.30 3.87
CA VAL A 468 2.05 21.71 4.10
C VAL A 468 1.54 21.15 2.78
N HIS A 469 1.09 19.91 2.80
CA HIS A 469 0.40 19.27 1.69
C HIS A 469 -0.92 18.70 2.14
N ALA A 470 -1.98 18.87 1.36
CA ALA A 470 -3.31 18.41 1.74
C ALA A 470 -4.01 17.70 0.59
N ALA A 471 -4.65 16.57 0.89
CA ALA A 471 -5.43 15.83 -0.08
C ALA A 471 -6.68 15.20 0.53
N ALA A 472 -7.77 15.22 -0.23
CA ALA A 472 -8.97 14.44 0.05
C ALA A 472 -8.85 13.05 -0.58
N GLU A 473 -9.58 12.08 -0.02
CA GLU A 473 -9.80 10.78 -0.68
C GLU A 473 -11.02 10.89 -1.60
N SER A 474 -10.86 10.68 -2.91
CA SER A 474 -11.97 10.81 -3.87
C SER A 474 -13.13 9.86 -3.59
N GLY A 475 -12.85 8.69 -3.00
CA GLY A 475 -13.84 7.68 -2.61
C GLY A 475 -14.48 7.91 -1.23
N ASP A 476 -13.92 8.79 -0.39
CA ASP A 476 -14.42 9.04 0.96
C ASP A 476 -14.34 10.54 1.33
N PRO A 477 -15.44 11.30 1.20
CA PRO A 477 -15.46 12.72 1.55
C PRO A 477 -15.34 12.98 3.06
N THR A 478 -15.35 11.92 3.89
CA THR A 478 -15.17 12.04 5.34
C THR A 478 -13.70 12.01 5.75
N ARG A 479 -12.79 11.80 4.81
CA ARG A 479 -11.35 11.67 5.06
C ARG A 479 -10.57 12.83 4.43
N LEU A 480 -9.71 13.43 5.24
CA LEU A 480 -8.79 14.48 4.81
C LEU A 480 -7.39 14.17 5.33
N HIS A 481 -6.43 14.18 4.43
CA HIS A 481 -5.03 13.91 4.71
C HIS A 481 -4.25 15.21 4.65
N VAL A 482 -3.40 15.44 5.64
CA VAL A 482 -2.55 16.62 5.71
C VAL A 482 -1.16 16.20 6.13
N ILE A 483 -0.16 16.47 5.31
CA ILE A 483 1.24 16.32 5.67
C ILE A 483 1.79 17.68 6.05
N VAL A 484 2.42 17.78 7.21
CA VAL A 484 3.09 18.99 7.70
C VAL A 484 4.53 18.64 8.05
N LEU A 485 5.46 19.42 7.51
CA LEU A 485 6.89 19.22 7.68
C LEU A 485 7.47 20.38 8.49
N ASN A 486 8.05 20.13 9.67
CA ASN A 486 8.81 21.14 10.40
C ASN A 486 10.28 21.10 9.97
N LYS A 487 10.72 22.16 9.28
CA LYS A 487 12.08 22.32 8.75
C LYS A 487 13.04 23.01 9.73
N SER A 488 12.56 23.43 10.89
CA SER A 488 13.43 23.99 11.94
C SER A 488 14.37 22.92 12.46
N THR A 489 15.66 23.25 12.55
CA THR A 489 16.71 22.39 13.08
C THR A 489 16.76 22.37 14.61
N THR A 490 16.10 23.32 15.28
CA THR A 490 16.27 23.54 16.72
C THR A 490 14.97 23.76 17.49
N ALA A 491 13.89 24.19 16.83
CA ALA A 491 12.65 24.59 17.49
C ALA A 491 11.47 23.71 17.08
N ALA A 492 10.63 23.38 18.05
CA ALA A 492 9.29 22.89 17.77
C ALA A 492 8.46 24.00 17.10
N ALA A 493 7.59 23.62 16.17
CA ALA A 493 6.65 24.50 15.50
C ALA A 493 5.22 24.20 16.01
N PRO A 494 4.60 25.10 16.80
CA PRO A 494 3.17 25.02 17.01
C PRO A 494 2.46 25.32 15.68
N VAL A 495 1.64 24.40 15.20
CA VAL A 495 0.83 24.55 13.98
C VAL A 495 -0.63 24.67 14.36
N ASP A 496 -1.30 25.68 13.83
CA ASP A 496 -2.72 25.95 14.05
C ASP A 496 -3.46 25.70 12.74
N LEU A 497 -4.14 24.55 12.66
CA LEU A 497 -4.82 24.07 11.47
C LEU A 497 -6.30 24.43 11.53
N SER A 498 -6.78 25.14 10.51
CA SER A 498 -8.18 25.48 10.30
C SER A 498 -8.66 24.90 8.97
N ILE A 499 -9.79 24.19 8.97
CA ILE A 499 -10.34 23.52 7.78
C ILE A 499 -11.65 24.19 7.38
N ALA A 500 -11.67 24.75 6.17
CA ALA A 500 -12.84 25.40 5.59
C ALA A 500 -13.90 24.37 5.15
N GLY A 501 -15.12 24.87 4.92
CA GLY A 501 -16.25 24.07 4.46
C GLY A 501 -17.17 23.58 5.58
N THR A 502 -18.17 22.78 5.20
CA THR A 502 -19.27 22.34 6.08
C THR A 502 -19.05 20.94 6.66
N THR A 503 -18.05 20.20 6.16
CA THR A 503 -17.68 18.88 6.68
C THR A 503 -17.05 19.05 8.06
N THR A 504 -17.72 18.56 9.11
CA THR A 504 -17.20 18.68 10.48
C THR A 504 -16.22 17.54 10.78
N TYR A 505 -14.92 17.81 10.73
CA TYR A 505 -13.88 16.88 11.18
C TYR A 505 -13.88 16.84 12.71
N ARG A 506 -13.76 15.64 13.29
CA ARG A 506 -13.91 15.44 14.75
C ARG A 506 -12.62 15.03 15.43
N ARG A 507 -11.73 14.33 14.72
CA ARG A 507 -10.46 13.82 15.23
C ARG A 507 -9.41 13.82 14.12
N ALA A 508 -8.16 13.70 14.52
CA ALA A 508 -7.06 13.35 13.62
C ALA A 508 -6.15 12.32 14.28
N ARG A 509 -5.77 11.27 13.54
CA ARG A 509 -4.61 10.45 13.88
C ARG A 509 -3.36 11.12 13.32
N VAL A 510 -2.21 10.90 13.95
CA VAL A 510 -0.96 11.54 13.54
C VAL A 510 0.12 10.47 13.41
N PHE A 511 0.74 10.36 12.25
CA PHE A 511 1.86 9.46 11.99
C PHE A 511 3.08 10.28 11.62
N ALA A 512 4.25 9.97 12.18
CA ALA A 512 5.43 10.78 11.90
C ALA A 512 6.74 9.99 11.98
N PHE A 513 7.72 10.47 11.23
CA PHE A 513 9.14 10.19 11.43
C PHE A 513 9.88 11.51 11.74
N ASP A 514 11.01 11.41 12.43
CA ASP A 514 11.77 12.57 12.93
C ASP A 514 13.27 12.26 13.01
N SER A 515 14.08 13.20 13.49
CA SER A 515 15.53 13.01 13.58
C SER A 515 15.99 11.86 14.48
N ALA A 516 15.14 11.38 15.40
CA ALA A 516 15.48 10.26 16.28
C ALA A 516 15.28 8.90 15.58
N SER A 517 14.30 8.80 14.67
CA SER A 517 14.03 7.57 13.93
C SER A 517 13.33 7.81 12.59
N ALA A 518 13.79 7.10 11.56
CA ALA A 518 13.13 7.01 10.27
C ALA A 518 11.88 6.10 10.30
N THR A 519 11.67 5.30 11.35
CA THR A 519 10.46 4.49 11.47
C THR A 519 9.25 5.38 11.72
N ILE A 520 8.23 5.25 10.85
CA ILE A 520 6.96 5.94 11.05
C ILE A 520 6.26 5.33 12.27
N THR A 521 5.90 6.19 13.22
CA THR A 521 5.16 5.79 14.42
C THR A 521 3.96 6.70 14.60
N GLU A 522 2.86 6.13 15.08
CA GLU A 522 1.70 6.90 15.51
C GLU A 522 2.08 7.76 16.73
N ARG A 523 1.70 9.03 16.68
CA ARG A 523 1.92 10.03 17.71
C ARG A 523 0.62 10.32 18.44
N ASP A 524 0.69 11.16 19.49
CA ASP A 524 -0.51 11.56 20.22
C ASP A 524 -1.56 12.09 19.24
N PRO A 525 -2.78 11.52 19.23
CA PRO A 525 -3.82 11.93 18.31
C PRO A 525 -4.42 13.27 18.73
N ILE A 526 -5.21 13.88 17.85
CA ILE A 526 -6.13 14.96 18.19
C ILE A 526 -7.50 14.34 18.45
N PRO A 527 -7.89 14.09 19.71
CA PRO A 527 -9.14 13.39 20.04
C PRO A 527 -10.38 14.27 19.84
N THR A 528 -10.21 15.59 19.71
CA THR A 528 -11.30 16.53 19.50
C THR A 528 -10.85 17.69 18.64
N ILE A 529 -11.55 17.94 17.54
CA ILE A 529 -11.42 19.10 16.68
C ILE A 529 -12.65 19.99 16.90
N THR A 530 -12.45 21.27 17.18
CA THR A 530 -13.54 22.20 17.48
C THR A 530 -13.64 23.24 16.38
N GLY A 531 -14.82 23.36 15.76
CA GLY A 531 -15.03 24.31 14.67
C GLY A 531 -14.05 24.10 13.50
N ASN A 532 -13.72 22.83 13.21
CA ASN A 532 -12.71 22.46 12.22
C ASN A 532 -11.32 23.08 12.46
N ARG A 533 -11.00 23.41 13.72
CA ARG A 533 -9.71 23.96 14.10
C ARG A 533 -9.08 23.16 15.23
N PHE A 534 -7.76 23.01 15.17
CA PHE A 534 -6.94 22.45 16.25
C PHE A 534 -5.51 22.96 16.16
N THR A 535 -4.81 22.92 17.30
CA THR A 535 -3.38 23.21 17.37
C THR A 535 -2.61 21.93 17.68
N TYR A 536 -1.45 21.77 17.07
CA TYR A 536 -0.53 20.66 17.34
C TYR A 536 0.91 21.18 17.41
N SER A 537 1.74 20.68 18.32
CA SER A 537 3.15 21.08 18.40
C SER A 537 4.03 20.03 17.70
N LEU A 538 4.55 20.37 16.52
CA LEU A 538 5.51 19.51 15.81
C LEU A 538 6.92 19.71 16.37
N PRO A 539 7.63 18.66 16.82
CA PRO A 539 9.05 18.77 17.16
C PRO A 539 9.90 19.26 15.98
N ALA A 540 11.11 19.73 16.27
CA ALA A 540 12.10 20.07 15.24
C ALA A 540 12.33 18.88 14.29
N LEU A 541 12.63 19.14 13.03
CA LEU A 541 12.97 18.13 12.03
C LEU A 541 12.00 16.92 12.02
N THR A 542 10.72 17.20 11.85
CA THR A 542 9.66 16.18 11.89
C THR A 542 8.79 16.27 10.64
N ALA A 543 8.49 15.12 10.04
CA ALA A 543 7.50 14.98 8.98
C ALA A 543 6.28 14.23 9.54
N ALA A 544 5.12 14.89 9.60
CA ALA A 544 3.90 14.34 10.19
C ALA A 544 2.77 14.27 9.16
N HIS A 545 2.03 13.16 9.16
CA HIS A 545 0.83 12.91 8.39
C HIS A 545 -0.37 12.85 9.34
N PHE A 546 -1.22 13.87 9.26
CA PHE A 546 -2.51 13.96 9.93
C PHE A 546 -3.59 13.32 9.07
N VAL A 547 -4.34 12.41 9.67
CA VAL A 547 -5.43 11.71 9.02
C VAL A 547 -6.73 12.07 9.74
N LEU A 548 -7.44 13.02 9.16
CA LEU A 548 -8.65 13.62 9.71
C LEU A 548 -9.88 12.84 9.28
N ASP A 549 -10.84 12.76 10.19
CA ASP A 549 -12.02 11.92 10.05
C ASP A 549 -13.27 12.72 10.44
N ALA A 550 -14.23 12.78 9.52
CA ALA A 550 -15.52 13.43 9.66
C ALA A 550 -16.68 12.42 9.77
N SER A 551 -16.40 11.12 9.89
CA SER A 551 -17.42 10.10 10.13
C SER A 551 -18.25 10.51 11.36
N LEU A 552 -19.57 10.58 11.16
CA LEU A 552 -20.50 11.15 12.12
C LEU A 552 -20.83 10.19 13.27
N VAL A 553 -20.54 8.91 13.14
CA VAL A 553 -20.96 7.92 14.14
C VAL A 553 -19.91 6.85 14.28
N ARG A 554 -19.25 6.81 15.45
CA ARG A 554 -18.43 5.69 15.89
C ARG A 554 -18.95 5.20 17.23
N ALA A 555 -19.10 3.90 17.42
CA ALA A 555 -19.25 3.33 18.74
C ALA A 555 -17.85 3.24 19.39
N ASP A 556 -17.61 4.01 20.46
CA ASP A 556 -16.38 3.97 21.26
C ASP A 556 -16.67 3.26 22.60
N PRO A 557 -15.82 2.30 23.05
CA PRO A 557 -14.57 1.79 22.43
C PRO A 557 -14.80 0.75 21.33
N ALA A 558 -13.79 0.49 20.48
CA ALA A 558 -13.84 -0.54 19.43
C ALA A 558 -14.07 -1.97 19.97
N VAL A 559 -13.66 -2.20 21.22
CA VAL A 559 -13.88 -3.43 21.98
C VAL A 559 -14.20 -3.05 23.42
N ARG A 560 -15.17 -3.73 24.02
CA ARG A 560 -15.40 -3.72 25.46
C ARG A 560 -15.51 -5.15 26.00
N GLN A 561 -14.62 -5.49 26.93
CA GLN A 561 -14.78 -6.66 27.79
C GLN A 561 -15.35 -6.20 29.14
N VAL A 562 -16.41 -6.85 29.61
CA VAL A 562 -17.12 -6.46 30.85
C VAL A 562 -17.26 -7.68 31.77
N VAL A 563 -17.01 -7.49 33.06
CA VAL A 563 -17.22 -8.53 34.07
C VAL A 563 -18.71 -8.84 34.20
N LEU A 564 -19.06 -10.12 34.39
CA LEU A 564 -20.44 -10.57 34.65
C LEU A 564 -21.18 -9.70 35.68
N GLY A 565 -22.40 -9.27 35.34
CA GLY A 565 -23.22 -8.38 36.17
C GLY A 565 -22.75 -6.92 36.20
N GLY A 566 -21.64 -6.60 35.53
CA GLY A 566 -21.13 -5.25 35.38
C GLY A 566 -21.99 -4.38 34.45
N GLY A 567 -21.63 -3.11 34.31
CA GLY A 567 -22.26 -2.19 33.36
C GLY A 567 -21.25 -1.64 32.35
N THR A 568 -21.73 -1.21 31.20
CA THR A 568 -20.94 -0.48 30.21
C THR A 568 -21.78 0.54 29.46
N SER A 569 -21.10 1.46 28.79
CA SER A 569 -21.74 2.37 27.84
C SER A 569 -20.95 2.44 26.55
N PHE A 570 -21.65 2.54 25.44
CA PHE A 570 -21.09 2.92 24.14
C PHE A 570 -21.56 4.32 23.80
N SER A 571 -20.66 5.16 23.30
CA SER A 571 -21.03 6.50 22.84
C SER A 571 -20.81 6.62 21.36
N ALA A 572 -21.77 7.24 20.67
CA ALA A 572 -21.66 7.69 19.30
C ALA A 572 -20.69 8.88 19.26
N GLY A 573 -19.61 8.75 18.48
CA GLY A 573 -18.50 9.69 18.45
C GLY A 573 -18.79 11.11 17.95
N ALA A 574 -19.98 11.40 17.40
CA ALA A 574 -20.37 12.77 17.05
C ALA A 574 -21.61 13.28 17.80
N SER A 575 -21.50 14.55 18.21
CA SER A 575 -22.55 15.36 18.81
C SER A 575 -23.38 16.08 17.74
N GLY A 576 -24.70 16.20 17.97
CA GLY A 576 -25.60 17.07 17.20
C GLY A 576 -26.39 16.41 16.06
N LEU A 577 -26.52 15.08 16.04
CA LEU A 577 -27.32 14.36 15.05
C LEU A 577 -28.79 14.27 15.47
N SER A 578 -29.70 14.29 14.49
CA SER A 578 -31.14 14.18 14.70
C SER A 578 -31.56 12.70 14.69
N GLY A 579 -31.33 12.03 15.81
CA GLY A 579 -31.75 10.64 16.05
C GLY A 579 -30.61 9.62 15.95
N TYR A 580 -30.58 8.70 16.89
CA TYR A 580 -29.69 7.54 16.93
C TYR A 580 -30.54 6.27 16.91
N GLN A 581 -29.98 5.19 16.40
CA GLN A 581 -30.54 3.85 16.51
C GLN A 581 -29.38 2.88 16.72
N TRP A 582 -29.18 2.47 17.97
CA TRP A 582 -28.25 1.41 18.32
C TRP A 582 -28.79 0.05 17.91
N ARG A 583 -27.89 -0.81 17.48
CA ARG A 583 -28.16 -2.17 17.02
C ARG A 583 -27.27 -3.16 17.74
N HIS A 584 -27.83 -4.30 18.12
CA HIS A 584 -27.12 -5.48 18.60
C HIS A 584 -27.27 -6.60 17.58
N ASN A 585 -26.16 -7.10 17.05
CA ASN A 585 -26.11 -8.09 15.97
C ASN A 585 -26.95 -7.69 14.73
N GLY A 586 -27.02 -6.38 14.45
CA GLY A 586 -27.81 -5.84 13.35
C GLY A 586 -29.30 -5.64 13.65
N THR A 587 -29.79 -6.04 14.82
CA THR A 587 -31.17 -5.82 15.28
C THR A 587 -31.27 -4.51 16.03
N ASP A 588 -32.27 -3.68 15.71
CA ASP A 588 -32.55 -2.43 16.44
C ASP A 588 -32.84 -2.71 17.92
N LEU A 589 -32.10 -2.06 18.80
CA LEU A 589 -32.38 -2.06 20.24
C LEU A 589 -33.56 -1.13 20.53
N THR A 590 -34.40 -1.52 21.49
CA THR A 590 -35.65 -0.82 21.84
C THR A 590 -35.60 -0.12 23.20
N SER A 591 -34.47 -0.18 23.91
CA SER A 591 -34.29 0.49 25.20
C SER A 591 -34.34 2.02 25.05
N ALA A 592 -34.62 2.73 26.15
CA ALA A 592 -34.60 4.20 26.13
C ALA A 592 -33.24 4.79 25.72
N SER A 593 -32.14 4.11 26.05
CA SER A 593 -30.78 4.50 25.65
C SER A 593 -30.44 4.11 24.20
N ALA A 594 -31.22 3.23 23.56
CA ALA A 594 -30.98 2.79 22.18
C ALA A 594 -31.19 3.87 21.12
N THR A 595 -31.90 4.94 21.46
CA THR A 595 -32.10 6.09 20.57
C THR A 595 -31.33 7.35 21.00
N ALA A 596 -30.47 7.20 22.01
CA ALA A 596 -29.60 8.26 22.51
C ALA A 596 -28.18 8.18 21.92
N ALA A 597 -27.43 9.27 22.04
CA ALA A 597 -26.02 9.30 21.66
C ALA A 597 -25.16 8.30 22.47
N THR A 598 -25.59 7.97 23.69
CA THR A 598 -24.94 6.98 24.54
C THR A 598 -25.88 5.83 24.85
N LEU A 599 -25.51 4.63 24.44
CA LEU A 599 -26.15 3.38 24.84
C LEU A 599 -25.56 2.93 26.17
N THR A 600 -26.35 2.95 27.24
CA THR A 600 -25.99 2.35 28.52
C THR A 600 -26.60 0.95 28.63
N LEU A 601 -25.75 -0.01 28.98
CA LEU A 601 -26.12 -1.39 29.30
C LEU A 601 -25.69 -1.67 30.74
N ALA A 602 -26.62 -2.13 31.56
CA ALA A 602 -26.37 -2.53 32.94
C ALA A 602 -26.60 -4.03 33.09
N ASP A 603 -26.02 -4.62 34.13
CA ASP A 603 -26.16 -6.05 34.45
C ASP A 603 -25.85 -6.93 33.23
N ILE A 604 -24.64 -6.80 32.68
CA ILE A 604 -24.23 -7.56 31.50
C ILE A 604 -24.25 -9.06 31.82
N GLN A 605 -25.11 -9.77 31.09
CA GLN A 605 -25.26 -11.21 31.05
C GLN A 605 -24.80 -11.76 29.69
N PRO A 606 -24.63 -13.09 29.55
CA PRO A 606 -24.22 -13.69 28.27
C PRO A 606 -25.04 -13.24 27.06
N ALA A 607 -26.36 -13.08 27.22
CA ALA A 607 -27.28 -12.64 26.16
C ALA A 607 -26.98 -11.22 25.63
N ASN A 608 -26.25 -10.39 26.37
CA ASN A 608 -25.86 -9.06 25.92
C ASN A 608 -24.60 -9.08 25.04
N THR A 609 -23.84 -10.17 25.00
CA THR A 609 -22.62 -10.23 24.20
C THR A 609 -22.94 -10.22 22.70
N GLY A 610 -22.07 -9.61 21.90
CA GLY A 610 -22.28 -9.49 20.46
C GLY A 610 -21.63 -8.27 19.85
N LEU A 611 -22.09 -7.92 18.65
CA LEU A 611 -21.63 -6.80 17.86
C LEU A 611 -22.60 -5.61 18.00
N TYR A 612 -22.11 -4.48 18.48
CA TYR A 612 -22.89 -3.26 18.66
C TYR A 612 -22.53 -2.21 17.64
N SER A 613 -23.51 -1.66 16.93
CA SER A 613 -23.31 -0.55 15.99
C SER A 613 -24.40 0.49 16.21
N VAL A 614 -24.21 1.68 15.65
CA VAL A 614 -25.22 2.74 15.71
C VAL A 614 -25.38 3.38 14.35
N GLN A 615 -26.64 3.58 13.96
CA GLN A 615 -27.02 4.40 12.82
C GLN A 615 -27.54 5.74 13.34
N ALA A 616 -27.24 6.85 12.67
CA ALA A 616 -27.81 8.15 13.03
C ALA A 616 -28.49 8.82 11.83
N GLY A 617 -29.51 9.65 12.12
CA GLY A 617 -30.30 10.38 11.10
C GLY A 617 -29.90 11.86 10.95
N GLY A 618 -30.05 12.41 9.74
CA GLY A 618 -29.81 13.82 9.37
C GLY A 618 -29.83 14.07 7.85
N ASN A 619 -29.50 15.31 7.40
CA ASN A 619 -29.45 15.71 5.97
C ASN A 619 -28.34 15.04 5.13
N VAL A 620 -27.65 14.05 5.69
CA VAL A 620 -26.68 13.21 5.01
C VAL A 620 -27.23 11.79 5.11
N SER A 621 -27.40 11.11 3.98
CA SER A 621 -27.94 9.76 3.92
C SER A 621 -27.16 8.79 4.83
N GLY A 622 -27.81 8.25 5.87
CA GLY A 622 -27.61 6.90 6.40
C GLY A 622 -26.22 6.48 6.91
N ALA A 623 -25.43 7.36 7.53
CA ALA A 623 -24.14 6.96 8.12
C ALA A 623 -24.32 6.03 9.34
N GLY A 624 -23.68 4.86 9.32
CA GLY A 624 -23.59 3.91 10.44
C GLY A 624 -22.14 3.66 10.86
N SER A 625 -21.91 3.28 12.11
CA SER A 625 -20.58 2.93 12.62
C SER A 625 -20.16 1.52 12.20
N ASP A 626 -18.84 1.26 12.13
CA ASP A 626 -18.35 -0.11 12.27
C ASP A 626 -18.77 -0.71 13.64
N PRO A 627 -19.00 -2.03 13.73
CA PRO A 627 -19.40 -2.65 14.99
C PRO A 627 -18.30 -2.73 16.03
N VAL A 628 -18.71 -2.60 17.29
CA VAL A 628 -17.92 -2.82 18.50
C VAL A 628 -18.19 -4.21 19.04
N ILE A 629 -17.14 -4.90 19.46
CA ILE A 629 -17.27 -6.19 20.15
C ILE A 629 -17.58 -5.93 21.63
N LEU A 630 -18.76 -6.37 22.10
CA LEU A 630 -19.04 -6.52 23.53
C LEU A 630 -18.88 -7.98 23.93
N GLY A 631 -17.88 -8.27 24.74
CA GLY A 631 -17.68 -9.58 25.34
C GLY A 631 -17.81 -9.57 26.85
N LEU A 632 -18.06 -10.75 27.39
CA LEU A 632 -18.12 -11.01 28.82
C LEU A 632 -16.76 -11.51 29.33
N SER A 633 -16.40 -11.17 30.56
CA SER A 633 -15.37 -11.86 31.32
C SER A 633 -15.97 -12.48 32.56
N THR A 634 -15.69 -13.76 32.77
CA THR A 634 -16.07 -14.50 33.97
C THR A 634 -14.91 -15.38 34.42
N THR A 635 -14.83 -15.65 35.72
CA THR A 635 -13.94 -16.67 36.29
C THR A 635 -14.67 -18.00 36.53
N SER A 636 -16.00 -18.00 36.39
CA SER A 636 -16.80 -19.21 36.49
C SER A 636 -16.71 -19.99 35.18
N LYS A 637 -16.57 -21.31 35.29
CA LYS A 637 -16.47 -22.24 34.15
C LYS A 637 -17.60 -22.09 33.13
N PHE A 638 -18.80 -21.82 33.61
CA PHE A 638 -19.94 -21.44 32.80
C PHE A 638 -20.85 -20.47 33.56
N VAL A 639 -21.60 -19.65 32.81
CA VAL A 639 -22.64 -18.73 33.30
C VAL A 639 -23.74 -18.61 32.26
N GLY A 640 -24.96 -18.26 32.67
CA GLY A 640 -26.13 -18.25 31.78
C GLY A 640 -26.81 -19.61 31.71
N SER A 641 -27.22 -20.03 30.52
CA SER A 641 -28.02 -21.25 30.32
C SER A 641 -27.20 -22.49 29.93
N GLY A 642 -25.90 -22.51 30.23
CA GLY A 642 -25.09 -23.72 30.08
C GLY A 642 -25.33 -24.70 31.24
N GLU A 643 -25.40 -25.99 30.95
CA GLU A 643 -25.42 -27.08 31.94
C GLU A 643 -24.21 -27.99 31.70
N VAL A 644 -23.37 -28.19 32.71
CA VAL A 644 -22.27 -29.15 32.61
C VAL A 644 -22.84 -30.56 32.70
N VAL A 645 -22.80 -31.29 31.59
CA VAL A 645 -23.31 -32.66 31.47
C VAL A 645 -22.20 -33.72 31.55
N GLY A 646 -20.93 -33.28 31.53
CA GLY A 646 -19.79 -34.12 31.86
C GLY A 646 -18.52 -33.32 32.07
N THR A 647 -17.65 -33.80 32.95
CA THR A 647 -16.38 -33.15 33.31
C THR A 647 -15.22 -34.09 33.08
N ASP A 648 -14.06 -33.55 32.72
CA ASP A 648 -12.81 -34.31 32.56
C ASP A 648 -12.95 -35.54 31.64
N ILE A 649 -13.73 -35.42 30.57
CA ILE A 649 -13.98 -36.49 29.60
C ILE A 649 -12.71 -36.69 28.78
N GLU A 650 -11.95 -37.73 29.10
CA GLU A 650 -10.85 -38.20 28.26
C GLU A 650 -11.40 -38.70 26.92
N HIS A 651 -11.00 -38.05 25.84
CA HIS A 651 -11.39 -38.43 24.50
C HIS A 651 -10.26 -39.18 23.79
N PRO A 652 -10.55 -40.11 22.88
CA PRO A 652 -9.51 -40.91 22.23
C PRO A 652 -8.47 -40.10 21.42
N ASN A 653 -8.75 -38.84 21.08
CA ASN A 653 -7.74 -37.93 20.48
C ASN A 653 -6.72 -37.37 21.48
N GLY A 654 -6.82 -37.73 22.76
CA GLY A 654 -5.93 -37.23 23.82
C GLY A 654 -6.36 -35.89 24.41
N ASN A 655 -7.47 -35.29 23.93
CA ASN A 655 -8.04 -34.11 24.56
C ASN A 655 -8.88 -34.51 25.78
N ILE A 656 -8.96 -33.60 26.75
CA ILE A 656 -9.81 -33.73 27.92
C ILE A 656 -10.88 -32.64 27.81
N PHE A 657 -12.15 -33.05 27.82
CA PHE A 657 -13.27 -32.14 27.62
C PHE A 657 -14.14 -31.97 28.86
N ASP A 658 -14.58 -30.75 29.08
CA ASP A 658 -15.81 -30.50 29.82
C ASP A 658 -16.94 -30.26 28.84
N GLN A 659 -17.95 -31.11 28.93
CA GLN A 659 -19.12 -31.04 28.07
C GLN A 659 -20.16 -30.14 28.73
N VAL A 660 -20.52 -29.08 28.03
CA VAL A 660 -21.61 -28.18 28.37
C VAL A 660 -22.74 -28.39 27.35
N LEU A 661 -23.96 -28.41 27.84
CA LEU A 661 -25.18 -28.42 27.04
C LEU A 661 -25.84 -27.06 27.15
N LEU A 662 -26.11 -26.42 26.01
CA LEU A 662 -26.86 -25.18 26.00
C LEU A 662 -28.36 -25.49 26.21
N THR A 663 -28.92 -25.01 27.32
CA THR A 663 -30.32 -25.25 27.72
C THR A 663 -31.24 -24.05 27.53
N GLY A 664 -30.69 -22.92 27.05
CA GLY A 664 -31.41 -21.67 26.85
C GLY A 664 -30.74 -20.77 25.82
N ALA A 665 -31.16 -19.50 25.73
CA ALA A 665 -30.80 -18.63 24.61
C ALA A 665 -29.33 -18.17 24.58
N ALA A 666 -28.63 -18.16 25.72
CA ALA A 666 -27.27 -17.68 25.78
C ALA A 666 -26.49 -18.26 26.97
N GLU A 667 -25.19 -18.44 26.76
CA GLU A 667 -24.24 -18.84 27.80
C GLU A 667 -22.89 -18.17 27.59
N ALA A 668 -22.05 -18.21 28.62
CA ALA A 668 -20.63 -17.97 28.46
C ALA A 668 -19.84 -19.02 29.23
N VAL A 669 -18.74 -19.48 28.64
CA VAL A 669 -17.90 -20.56 29.14
C VAL A 669 -16.43 -20.16 29.12
N THR A 670 -15.64 -20.79 30.00
CA THR A 670 -14.18 -20.68 30.04
C THR A 670 -13.56 -22.07 30.04
N ALA A 671 -12.42 -22.23 29.38
CA ALA A 671 -11.66 -23.47 29.43
C ALA A 671 -10.70 -23.51 30.63
N ASP A 672 -10.52 -24.69 31.23
CA ASP A 672 -9.48 -24.96 32.23
C ASP A 672 -8.12 -25.18 31.55
N TYR A 673 -7.70 -24.19 30.76
CA TYR A 673 -6.55 -24.30 29.86
C TYR A 673 -5.22 -24.55 30.57
N ALA A 674 -5.10 -24.16 31.85
CA ALA A 674 -3.91 -24.47 32.66
C ALA A 674 -3.72 -25.98 32.89
N GLN A 675 -4.78 -26.77 32.71
CA GLN A 675 -4.81 -28.23 32.78
C GLN A 675 -4.85 -28.87 31.38
N ASN A 676 -4.67 -28.08 30.31
CA ASN A 676 -4.86 -28.49 28.91
C ASN A 676 -6.28 -29.04 28.62
N GLN A 677 -7.29 -28.58 29.35
CA GLN A 677 -8.67 -28.96 29.14
C GLN A 677 -9.37 -28.03 28.14
N ILE A 678 -10.38 -28.58 27.48
CA ILE A 678 -11.19 -27.93 26.45
C ILE A 678 -12.63 -27.90 26.95
N THR A 679 -13.31 -26.76 26.82
CA THR A 679 -14.76 -26.74 27.03
C THR A 679 -15.46 -26.94 25.70
N ARG A 680 -16.29 -27.97 25.60
CA ARG A 680 -17.11 -28.25 24.44
C ARG A 680 -18.56 -27.96 24.79
N THR A 681 -19.14 -26.96 24.14
CA THR A 681 -20.58 -26.70 24.25
C THR A 681 -21.34 -27.23 23.05
N SER A 682 -22.61 -27.59 23.25
CA SER A 682 -23.46 -28.17 22.21
C SER A 682 -24.88 -27.62 22.20
N PHE A 683 -25.40 -27.43 20.99
CA PHE A 683 -26.75 -26.97 20.69
C PHE A 683 -27.21 -27.59 19.35
N ILE A 684 -28.45 -27.35 18.94
CA ILE A 684 -28.94 -27.72 17.60
C ILE A 684 -29.06 -26.48 16.72
N ASP A 685 -28.53 -26.50 15.51
CA ASP A 685 -28.68 -25.37 14.59
C ASP A 685 -30.06 -25.31 13.91
N VAL A 686 -30.23 -24.36 13.00
CA VAL A 686 -31.52 -24.09 12.36
C VAL A 686 -32.04 -25.25 11.51
N ASP A 687 -31.15 -26.09 10.99
CA ASP A 687 -31.49 -27.21 10.11
C ASP A 687 -31.50 -28.55 10.85
N GLY A 688 -31.20 -28.55 12.16
CA GLY A 688 -31.42 -29.69 13.05
C GLY A 688 -30.17 -30.50 13.38
N ASP A 689 -28.99 -29.97 13.09
CA ASP A 689 -27.72 -30.66 13.35
C ASP A 689 -27.23 -30.36 14.76
N ILE A 690 -26.67 -31.36 15.44
CA ILE A 690 -25.98 -31.13 16.71
C ILE A 690 -24.65 -30.45 16.41
N VAL A 691 -24.52 -29.19 16.80
CA VAL A 691 -23.28 -28.41 16.69
C VAL A 691 -22.44 -28.58 17.94
N GLN A 692 -21.14 -28.79 17.77
CA GLN A 692 -20.14 -28.72 18.82
C GLN A 692 -19.26 -27.49 18.62
N VAL A 693 -19.14 -26.68 19.67
CA VAL A 693 -18.20 -25.56 19.75
C VAL A 693 -17.16 -25.91 20.80
N GLU A 694 -15.91 -26.13 20.38
CA GLU A 694 -14.82 -26.42 21.29
C GLU A 694 -13.95 -25.19 21.49
N PHE A 695 -13.77 -24.82 22.75
CA PHE A 695 -13.01 -23.66 23.18
C PHE A 695 -11.85 -24.10 24.07
N SER A 696 -10.65 -23.66 23.73
CA SER A 696 -9.45 -23.91 24.53
C SER A 696 -8.61 -22.66 24.65
N GLY A 697 -7.77 -22.61 25.69
CA GLY A 697 -6.92 -21.46 25.99
C GLY A 697 -7.60 -20.38 26.84
N PRO A 698 -6.90 -19.27 27.09
CA PRO A 698 -7.41 -18.17 27.91
C PRO A 698 -8.61 -17.46 27.29
N GLY A 699 -9.42 -16.84 28.15
CA GLY A 699 -10.53 -15.98 27.77
C GLY A 699 -11.89 -16.56 28.11
N THR A 700 -12.93 -15.90 27.58
CA THR A 700 -14.32 -16.30 27.74
C THR A 700 -14.96 -16.36 26.36
N LEU A 701 -15.58 -17.50 26.04
CA LEU A 701 -16.44 -17.68 24.89
C LEU A 701 -17.88 -17.42 25.32
N SER A 702 -18.58 -16.53 24.64
CA SER A 702 -20.02 -16.32 24.80
C SER A 702 -20.73 -16.77 23.54
N LEU A 703 -21.78 -17.57 23.70
CA LEU A 703 -22.63 -18.06 22.63
C LEU A 703 -24.04 -17.52 22.84
N VAL A 704 -24.58 -16.85 21.83
CA VAL A 704 -25.91 -16.25 21.85
C VAL A 704 -26.69 -16.72 20.64
N LEU A 705 -27.85 -17.34 20.86
CA LEU A 705 -28.75 -17.77 19.80
C LEU A 705 -29.68 -16.62 19.38
N ASP A 706 -29.76 -16.35 18.08
CA ASP A 706 -30.84 -15.56 17.49
C ASP A 706 -32.08 -16.45 17.27
N ALA A 707 -33.26 -15.88 17.52
CA ALA A 707 -34.56 -16.53 17.41
C ALA A 707 -34.65 -17.98 17.96
N PRO A 708 -34.25 -18.23 19.22
CA PRO A 708 -34.21 -19.58 19.76
C PRO A 708 -35.63 -20.19 19.86
N THR A 709 -35.82 -21.43 19.39
CA THR A 709 -37.15 -22.06 19.29
C THR A 709 -37.51 -22.94 20.49
N GLY A 710 -36.68 -22.93 21.54
CA GLY A 710 -36.82 -23.78 22.73
C GLY A 710 -35.98 -25.07 22.64
N ARG A 711 -36.09 -25.90 23.69
CA ARG A 711 -35.43 -27.21 23.74
C ARG A 711 -36.14 -28.18 22.81
N ALA A 712 -35.38 -28.93 22.03
CA ALA A 712 -35.88 -29.91 21.09
C ALA A 712 -35.06 -31.20 21.15
N THR A 713 -35.71 -32.33 20.90
CA THR A 713 -35.01 -33.59 20.67
C THR A 713 -34.24 -33.52 19.35
N PRO A 714 -33.02 -34.07 19.28
CA PRO A 714 -32.23 -34.08 18.06
C PRO A 714 -32.81 -35.08 17.05
N GLU A 715 -33.68 -34.62 16.16
CA GLU A 715 -34.48 -35.48 15.26
C GLU A 715 -33.63 -36.39 14.35
N LYS A 716 -32.39 -35.97 14.05
CA LYS A 716 -31.43 -36.72 13.23
C LYS A 716 -30.61 -37.74 14.03
N TYR A 717 -30.77 -37.79 15.36
CA TYR A 717 -29.91 -38.55 16.27
C TYR A 717 -30.68 -39.39 17.31
N HIS A 718 -30.17 -40.58 17.61
CA HIS A 718 -30.63 -41.46 18.68
C HIS A 718 -30.12 -40.98 20.05
N GLN A 719 -30.57 -39.79 20.47
CA GLN A 719 -30.38 -39.24 21.82
C GLN A 719 -31.71 -38.73 22.39
N LEU A 720 -32.69 -39.63 22.48
CA LEU A 720 -34.06 -39.27 22.88
C LEU A 720 -34.16 -38.69 24.30
N ASP A 721 -33.16 -38.95 25.16
CA ASP A 721 -33.12 -38.48 26.55
C ASP A 721 -32.42 -37.12 26.72
N VAL A 722 -31.94 -36.51 25.63
CA VAL A 722 -31.26 -35.21 25.65
C VAL A 722 -32.00 -34.21 24.78
N GLU A 723 -32.48 -33.13 25.37
CA GLU A 723 -33.04 -32.01 24.62
C GLU A 723 -32.03 -30.86 24.52
N TYR A 724 -31.76 -30.41 23.30
CA TYR A 724 -30.82 -29.35 22.98
C TYR A 724 -31.57 -28.06 22.67
N MET A 725 -30.99 -26.90 22.98
CA MET A 725 -31.53 -25.64 22.50
C MET A 725 -31.33 -25.51 20.99
N LYS A 726 -32.40 -25.17 20.25
CA LYS A 726 -32.33 -24.91 18.81
C LYS A 726 -32.22 -23.40 18.49
N GLY A 727 -31.30 -23.02 17.62
CA GLY A 727 -31.18 -21.63 17.15
C GLY A 727 -29.96 -21.33 16.28
N HIS A 728 -29.78 -20.06 15.91
CA HIS A 728 -28.70 -19.60 15.04
C HIS A 728 -27.64 -18.84 15.85
N ALA A 729 -26.42 -19.37 15.96
CA ALA A 729 -25.46 -18.89 16.95
C ALA A 729 -24.61 -17.71 16.45
N GLY A 730 -24.51 -16.65 17.27
CA GLY A 730 -23.42 -15.68 17.24
C GLY A 730 -22.44 -15.99 18.37
N ILE A 731 -21.14 -16.02 18.07
CA ILE A 731 -20.09 -16.37 19.04
C ILE A 731 -19.17 -15.17 19.25
N VAL A 732 -18.91 -14.82 20.50
CA VAL A 732 -17.96 -13.75 20.89
C VAL A 732 -16.90 -14.32 21.81
N ILE A 733 -15.63 -14.09 21.48
CA ILE A 733 -14.50 -14.48 22.32
C ILE A 733 -13.75 -13.21 22.76
N THR A 734 -13.59 -13.05 24.07
CA THR A 734 -12.77 -11.95 24.63
C THR A 734 -11.84 -12.45 25.72
N GLY A 735 -10.78 -11.69 26.01
CA GLY A 735 -9.74 -12.14 26.93
C GLY A 735 -8.78 -13.18 26.33
N ALA A 736 -8.81 -13.37 25.02
CA ALA A 736 -8.02 -14.37 24.32
C ALA A 736 -6.56 -13.94 24.12
N ASP A 737 -5.69 -14.91 23.85
CA ASP A 737 -4.31 -14.71 23.38
C ASP A 737 -3.91 -15.78 22.35
N GLU A 738 -2.63 -15.86 21.99
CA GLU A 738 -2.10 -16.83 21.00
C GLU A 738 -2.30 -18.31 21.37
N ARG A 739 -2.70 -18.63 22.60
CA ARG A 739 -3.01 -19.99 23.05
C ARG A 739 -4.49 -20.32 22.90
N THR A 740 -5.34 -19.33 22.63
CA THR A 740 -6.77 -19.51 22.49
C THR A 740 -7.12 -20.08 21.12
N ASN A 741 -7.91 -21.16 21.08
CA ASN A 741 -8.36 -21.79 19.84
C ASN A 741 -9.87 -22.02 19.89
N ILE A 742 -10.49 -22.05 18.71
CA ILE A 742 -11.88 -22.45 18.54
C ILE A 742 -12.04 -23.41 17.37
N SER A 743 -12.86 -24.43 17.56
CA SER A 743 -13.43 -25.25 16.49
C SER A 743 -14.96 -25.23 16.55
N VAL A 744 -15.60 -25.22 15.39
CA VAL A 744 -17.06 -25.36 15.25
C VAL A 744 -17.33 -26.36 14.14
N PHE A 745 -18.14 -27.36 14.44
CA PHE A 745 -18.49 -28.45 13.52
C PHE A 745 -19.76 -29.16 13.99
N THR A 746 -20.38 -29.95 13.12
CA THR A 746 -21.52 -30.80 13.50
C THR A 746 -21.11 -32.23 13.82
N VAL A 747 -21.92 -32.90 14.65
CA VAL A 747 -21.72 -34.30 15.00
C VAL A 747 -22.18 -35.16 13.84
N GLY A 748 -21.25 -35.81 13.16
CA GLY A 748 -21.49 -36.69 12.02
C GLY A 748 -20.59 -37.93 12.08
N ARG A 749 -20.74 -38.84 11.13
CA ARG A 749 -19.99 -40.11 11.12
C ARG A 749 -18.46 -39.94 11.06
N ALA A 750 -17.96 -38.83 10.53
CA ALA A 750 -16.54 -38.52 10.52
C ALA A 750 -16.03 -37.89 11.83
N THR A 751 -16.93 -37.30 12.63
CA THR A 751 -16.58 -36.57 13.87
C THR A 751 -17.00 -37.32 15.14
N ALA A 752 -17.94 -38.27 15.06
CA ALA A 752 -18.41 -39.07 16.17
C ALA A 752 -17.47 -40.26 16.47
N PHE A 753 -17.33 -40.59 17.76
CA PHE A 753 -16.64 -41.80 18.20
C PHE A 753 -17.34 -43.07 17.72
N ASP A 754 -16.57 -44.01 17.16
CA ASP A 754 -17.06 -45.33 16.77
C ASP A 754 -16.75 -46.39 17.85
N PRO A 755 -17.76 -46.88 18.60
CA PRO A 755 -17.54 -47.92 19.60
C PRO A 755 -17.21 -49.30 19.01
N SER A 756 -17.48 -49.53 17.72
CA SER A 756 -17.20 -50.79 17.04
C SER A 756 -15.76 -50.91 16.51
N GLY A 757 -15.06 -49.77 16.42
CA GLY A 757 -13.68 -49.68 15.91
C GLY A 757 -13.53 -49.88 14.40
N GLN A 758 -14.63 -49.86 13.63
CA GLN A 758 -14.61 -49.97 12.16
C GLN A 758 -14.15 -48.66 11.48
N PHE A 759 -14.30 -47.54 12.17
CA PHE A 759 -13.77 -46.24 11.80
C PHE A 759 -12.94 -45.64 12.93
N ASN A 760 -11.80 -45.03 12.59
CA ASN A 760 -10.94 -44.31 13.50
C ASN A 760 -10.80 -42.86 13.03
N PHE A 761 -11.49 -41.95 13.72
CA PHE A 761 -11.48 -40.51 13.44
C PHE A 761 -10.10 -39.83 13.63
N LEU A 762 -9.13 -40.54 14.21
CA LEU A 762 -7.72 -40.06 14.34
C LEU A 762 -6.88 -40.38 13.10
N GLN A 763 -7.36 -41.24 12.21
CA GLN A 763 -6.68 -41.64 11.00
C GLN A 763 -7.26 -40.89 9.79
N PRO A 764 -6.47 -40.61 8.74
CA PRO A 764 -7.00 -40.03 7.51
C PRO A 764 -8.16 -40.86 6.94
N ILE A 765 -9.13 -40.18 6.34
CA ILE A 765 -10.23 -40.85 5.63
C ILE A 765 -9.64 -41.56 4.40
N THR A 766 -9.84 -42.87 4.33
CA THR A 766 -9.41 -43.72 3.21
C THR A 766 -10.46 -44.78 2.94
N ALA A 767 -10.33 -45.55 1.86
CA ALA A 767 -11.22 -46.70 1.63
C ALA A 767 -11.19 -47.72 2.78
N ALA A 768 -10.08 -47.83 3.52
CA ALA A 768 -9.92 -48.72 4.67
C ALA A 768 -10.35 -48.09 6.00
N ASN A 769 -10.45 -46.76 6.07
CA ASN A 769 -10.90 -45.99 7.24
C ASN A 769 -11.99 -45.01 6.78
N ASN A 770 -13.16 -45.56 6.47
CA ASN A 770 -14.27 -44.83 5.87
C ASN A 770 -15.32 -44.49 6.94
N PRO A 771 -15.67 -43.21 7.13
CA PRO A 771 -16.75 -42.79 8.04
C PRO A 771 -18.09 -43.50 7.82
N ALA A 772 -18.40 -43.92 6.60
CA ALA A 772 -19.62 -44.68 6.31
C ALA A 772 -19.70 -46.01 7.09
N ASN A 773 -18.56 -46.53 7.57
CA ASN A 773 -18.50 -47.74 8.38
C ASN A 773 -18.55 -47.46 9.89
N ASN A 774 -18.65 -46.19 10.31
CA ASN A 774 -18.73 -45.84 11.73
C ASN A 774 -19.95 -46.51 12.38
N GLY A 775 -19.72 -47.52 13.22
CA GLY A 775 -20.76 -48.33 13.85
C GLY A 775 -21.51 -47.65 15.01
N SER A 776 -21.40 -46.33 15.16
CA SER A 776 -22.09 -45.59 16.20
C SER A 776 -23.62 -45.67 16.01
N PRO A 777 -24.39 -46.09 17.04
CA PRO A 777 -25.85 -46.12 16.97
C PRO A 777 -26.47 -44.73 17.05
N LEU A 778 -25.66 -43.66 17.04
CA LEU A 778 -26.07 -42.29 17.29
C LEU A 778 -26.97 -41.71 16.18
N PHE A 779 -26.95 -42.22 14.95
CA PHE A 779 -27.63 -41.62 13.79
C PHE A 779 -28.94 -42.33 13.43
N VAL A 780 -30.05 -41.58 13.28
CA VAL A 780 -31.38 -42.15 13.01
C VAL A 780 -31.46 -42.72 11.60
N GLY A 781 -31.51 -44.04 11.48
CA GLY A 781 -31.57 -44.69 10.16
C GLY A 781 -30.24 -44.68 9.40
N HIS A 782 -29.13 -44.37 10.08
CA HIS A 782 -27.73 -44.44 9.63
C HIS A 782 -27.52 -43.85 8.22
N ASP A 783 -27.61 -44.67 7.17
CA ASP A 783 -27.38 -44.30 5.77
C ASP A 783 -28.49 -43.45 5.13
N SER A 784 -29.68 -43.39 5.76
CA SER A 784 -30.88 -42.71 5.21
C SER A 784 -31.23 -41.38 5.90
N THR A 785 -30.43 -40.94 6.87
CA THR A 785 -30.65 -39.67 7.58
C THR A 785 -30.44 -38.49 6.63
N GLU A 786 -31.46 -37.66 6.41
CA GLU A 786 -31.30 -36.37 5.70
C GLU A 786 -30.59 -35.36 6.61
N TYR A 787 -29.36 -35.00 6.24
CA TYR A 787 -28.40 -34.25 7.05
C TYR A 787 -27.33 -33.67 6.11
N ASP A 788 -27.16 -32.36 6.10
CA ASP A 788 -26.18 -31.66 5.25
C ASP A 788 -24.79 -31.64 5.89
N GLY A 789 -24.73 -31.74 7.22
CA GLY A 789 -23.49 -31.96 7.95
C GLY A 789 -22.60 -30.75 8.01
N HIS A 790 -23.20 -29.58 8.13
CA HIS A 790 -22.53 -28.29 8.31
C HIS A 790 -23.12 -27.57 9.50
N ALA A 791 -22.26 -26.95 10.32
CA ALA A 791 -22.76 -26.10 11.40
C ALA A 791 -23.25 -24.78 10.82
N ASP A 792 -24.50 -24.41 11.10
CA ASP A 792 -25.05 -23.12 10.69
C ASP A 792 -24.94 -22.07 11.80
N ILE A 793 -24.08 -21.07 11.58
CA ILE A 793 -23.86 -19.97 12.54
C ILE A 793 -23.88 -18.60 11.85
N ALA A 794 -24.03 -17.54 12.63
CA ALA A 794 -24.07 -16.17 12.12
C ALA A 794 -22.67 -15.58 11.97
N PHE A 795 -21.89 -15.55 13.04
CA PHE A 795 -20.55 -14.98 13.03
C PHE A 795 -19.71 -15.47 14.22
N ILE A 796 -18.39 -15.33 14.09
CA ILE A 796 -17.45 -15.37 15.21
C ILE A 796 -16.78 -13.99 15.31
N ALA A 797 -16.85 -13.37 16.49
CA ALA A 797 -16.17 -12.12 16.80
C ALA A 797 -15.10 -12.33 17.87
N ILE A 798 -13.89 -11.83 17.63
CA ILE A 798 -12.74 -12.10 18.51
C ILE A 798 -12.08 -10.79 18.92
N SER A 799 -11.87 -10.65 20.23
CA SER A 799 -10.92 -9.70 20.77
C SER A 799 -9.83 -10.40 21.59
N SER A 800 -8.60 -9.95 21.37
CA SER A 800 -7.42 -10.44 22.08
C SER A 800 -6.87 -9.40 23.06
N LEU A 801 -6.31 -9.86 24.18
CA LEU A 801 -5.62 -9.02 25.17
C LEU A 801 -4.27 -8.49 24.65
N ASN A 802 -3.60 -9.26 23.80
CA ASN A 802 -2.26 -8.95 23.28
C ASN A 802 -2.23 -8.79 21.76
N GLY A 803 -3.41 -8.70 21.13
CA GLY A 803 -3.55 -8.61 19.68
C GLY A 803 -3.25 -9.92 18.94
N LYS A 804 -3.18 -11.07 19.63
CA LYS A 804 -2.96 -12.39 19.03
C LYS A 804 -4.04 -13.42 19.35
N PHE A 805 -4.21 -14.39 18.47
CA PHE A 805 -5.09 -15.54 18.66
C PHE A 805 -4.40 -16.80 18.13
N GLY A 806 -4.78 -17.98 18.65
CA GLY A 806 -4.31 -19.27 18.16
C GLY A 806 -4.83 -19.55 16.76
N GLY A 807 -5.91 -20.32 16.64
CA GLY A 807 -6.51 -20.66 15.36
C GLY A 807 -8.03 -20.83 15.42
N VAL A 808 -8.66 -20.65 14.27
CA VAL A 808 -10.10 -20.83 14.03
C VAL A 808 -10.26 -21.99 13.05
N ARG A 809 -10.96 -23.05 13.48
CA ARG A 809 -11.19 -24.27 12.68
C ARG A 809 -12.69 -24.48 12.50
N THR A 810 -13.23 -23.81 11.50
CA THR A 810 -14.66 -23.83 11.14
C THR A 810 -14.85 -24.27 9.69
N ALA A 811 -14.05 -25.24 9.27
CA ALA A 811 -14.12 -25.81 7.92
C ALA A 811 -15.47 -26.51 7.64
N ASN A 812 -16.12 -26.97 8.72
CA ASN A 812 -17.41 -27.64 8.70
C ASN A 812 -18.53 -26.67 9.14
N THR A 813 -18.56 -25.48 8.56
CA THR A 813 -19.46 -24.40 9.01
C THR A 813 -19.92 -23.55 7.84
N THR A 814 -21.20 -23.23 7.81
CA THR A 814 -21.79 -22.23 6.92
C THR A 814 -22.13 -20.99 7.75
N TYR A 815 -21.47 -19.88 7.43
CA TYR A 815 -21.77 -18.58 8.04
C TYR A 815 -22.83 -17.87 7.21
N PHE A 816 -23.97 -17.51 7.81
CA PHE A 816 -24.93 -16.64 7.13
C PHE A 816 -25.65 -15.68 8.06
N ALA A 817 -26.16 -14.58 7.51
CA ALA A 817 -27.08 -13.70 8.23
C ALA A 817 -27.93 -12.87 7.25
N ARG A 818 -29.05 -12.32 7.75
CA ARG A 818 -29.92 -11.36 7.02
C ARG A 818 -29.69 -9.90 7.43
N ARG A 819 -29.00 -9.68 8.55
CA ARG A 819 -28.67 -8.37 9.12
C ARG A 819 -27.35 -8.45 9.88
N GLY A 820 -26.75 -7.30 10.18
CA GLY A 820 -25.50 -7.25 10.94
C GLY A 820 -24.31 -7.79 10.14
N TYR A 821 -23.31 -8.31 10.83
CA TYR A 821 -22.14 -8.94 10.19
C TYR A 821 -22.30 -10.46 10.17
N THR A 822 -21.82 -11.08 9.10
CA THR A 822 -21.70 -12.55 8.97
C THR A 822 -20.28 -12.94 8.59
N GLY A 823 -19.75 -14.03 9.17
CA GLY A 823 -18.38 -14.47 8.99
C GLY A 823 -17.46 -14.21 10.19
N LEU A 824 -16.19 -13.89 9.94
CA LEU A 824 -15.16 -13.74 10.98
C LEU A 824 -14.77 -12.27 11.18
N TYR A 825 -15.00 -11.76 12.39
CA TYR A 825 -14.71 -10.37 12.76
C TYR A 825 -13.71 -10.27 13.92
N ALA A 826 -12.44 -10.06 13.60
CA ALA A 826 -11.31 -9.99 14.53
C ALA A 826 -10.34 -8.84 14.15
N PRO A 827 -10.82 -7.59 14.01
CA PRO A 827 -9.98 -6.49 13.53
C PRO A 827 -8.77 -6.27 14.46
N GLY A 828 -7.56 -6.21 13.87
CA GLY A 828 -6.32 -6.01 14.61
C GLY A 828 -5.78 -7.26 15.35
N VAL A 829 -6.38 -8.43 15.15
CA VAL A 829 -5.92 -9.69 15.77
C VAL A 829 -5.07 -10.51 14.79
N ALA A 830 -3.84 -10.82 15.18
CA ALA A 830 -2.93 -11.67 14.44
C ALA A 830 -3.06 -13.15 14.85
N PHE A 831 -3.28 -14.03 13.88
CA PHE A 831 -3.44 -15.47 14.11
C PHE A 831 -2.10 -16.20 13.99
N SER A 832 -1.75 -16.96 15.03
CA SER A 832 -0.55 -17.79 15.06
C SER A 832 -0.77 -19.18 14.44
N GLY A 833 -2.03 -19.61 14.36
CA GLY A 833 -2.50 -20.84 13.77
C GLY A 833 -3.42 -20.61 12.56
N PRO A 834 -4.04 -21.68 12.04
CA PRO A 834 -4.85 -21.60 10.83
C PRO A 834 -6.17 -20.88 11.06
N VAL A 835 -6.68 -20.27 9.98
CA VAL A 835 -8.03 -19.72 9.87
C VAL A 835 -8.76 -20.47 8.75
N PHE A 836 -9.53 -21.50 9.12
CA PHE A 836 -10.29 -22.32 8.18
C PHE A 836 -11.78 -22.03 8.32
N ILE A 837 -12.41 -21.70 7.20
CA ILE A 837 -13.81 -21.29 7.09
C ILE A 837 -14.47 -22.20 6.04
N GLY A 838 -15.65 -22.75 6.32
CA GLY A 838 -16.41 -23.54 5.34
C GLY A 838 -16.93 -22.65 4.22
N ASP A 839 -17.95 -21.84 4.51
CA ASP A 839 -18.44 -20.80 3.57
C ASP A 839 -19.06 -19.60 4.30
N ILE A 840 -19.21 -18.46 3.61
CA ILE A 840 -19.88 -17.25 4.12
C ILE A 840 -20.86 -16.73 3.08
N THR A 841 -22.13 -16.61 3.43
CA THR A 841 -23.18 -16.03 2.58
C THR A 841 -23.95 -14.93 3.32
N ALA A 842 -23.96 -13.72 2.78
CA ALA A 842 -24.80 -12.63 3.29
C ALA A 842 -26.11 -12.49 2.51
N PHE A 843 -27.20 -12.26 3.25
CA PHE A 843 -28.52 -11.96 2.71
C PHE A 843 -29.00 -10.57 3.14
N GLU A 844 -29.96 -10.03 2.41
CA GLU A 844 -30.63 -8.76 2.73
C GLU A 844 -29.61 -7.66 3.12
N SER A 845 -29.65 -7.18 4.36
CA SER A 845 -28.82 -6.08 4.87
C SER A 845 -27.52 -6.52 5.53
N ALA A 846 -27.26 -7.84 5.62
CA ALA A 846 -26.04 -8.36 6.23
C ALA A 846 -24.78 -7.94 5.47
N GLN A 847 -23.69 -7.75 6.19
CA GLN A 847 -22.37 -7.47 5.64
C GLN A 847 -21.47 -8.69 5.84
N PRO A 848 -21.02 -9.34 4.76
CA PRO A 848 -20.05 -10.43 4.88
C PRO A 848 -18.67 -9.88 5.23
N VAL A 849 -17.96 -10.55 6.15
CA VAL A 849 -16.67 -10.10 6.67
C VAL A 849 -15.66 -11.23 6.88
N ILE A 850 -14.40 -10.95 6.55
CA ILE A 850 -13.19 -11.66 7.00
C ILE A 850 -12.19 -10.60 7.45
N MET A 851 -12.43 -10.02 8.62
CA MET A 851 -11.66 -8.87 9.13
C MET A 851 -10.64 -9.34 10.15
N LEU A 852 -9.37 -9.46 9.77
CA LEU A 852 -8.28 -9.92 10.63
C LEU A 852 -7.22 -8.82 10.81
N GLY A 853 -6.32 -8.98 11.79
CA GLY A 853 -5.07 -8.20 11.87
C GLY A 853 -3.99 -8.78 10.96
N ALA A 854 -3.74 -10.09 11.05
CA ALA A 854 -2.87 -10.83 10.15
C ALA A 854 -3.14 -12.33 10.24
N ALA A 855 -3.11 -13.07 9.13
CA ALA A 855 -3.12 -14.53 9.12
C ALA A 855 -2.31 -15.09 7.93
N SER A 856 -1.45 -16.06 8.19
CA SER A 856 -0.58 -16.67 7.17
C SER A 856 -1.25 -17.82 6.41
N ASP A 857 -2.24 -18.48 7.02
CA ASP A 857 -2.98 -19.60 6.44
C ASP A 857 -4.48 -19.39 6.62
N THR A 858 -5.09 -18.74 5.64
CA THR A 858 -6.55 -18.51 5.59
C THR A 858 -7.15 -19.26 4.42
N ARG A 859 -8.19 -20.06 4.69
CA ARG A 859 -8.81 -20.92 3.68
C ARG A 859 -10.34 -20.88 3.73
N ILE A 860 -10.93 -20.94 2.54
CA ILE A 860 -12.31 -21.36 2.32
C ILE A 860 -12.28 -22.85 1.94
N THR A 861 -13.00 -23.69 2.66
CA THR A 861 -12.93 -25.15 2.53
C THR A 861 -14.24 -25.71 1.99
N GLY A 862 -14.29 -25.99 0.69
CA GLY A 862 -15.48 -26.48 -0.01
C GLY A 862 -16.52 -25.40 -0.39
N GLY A 863 -16.45 -24.20 0.19
CA GLY A 863 -17.32 -23.06 -0.14
C GLY A 863 -16.82 -22.20 -1.31
N ASP A 864 -17.69 -21.33 -1.84
CA ASP A 864 -17.42 -20.46 -2.98
C ASP A 864 -17.52 -18.94 -2.67
N LEU A 865 -17.90 -18.58 -1.44
CA LEU A 865 -18.20 -17.21 -1.00
C LEU A 865 -19.26 -16.49 -1.85
N SER A 866 -20.19 -17.19 -2.49
CA SER A 866 -21.27 -16.53 -3.21
C SER A 866 -22.13 -15.67 -2.26
N GLN A 867 -22.37 -14.42 -2.61
CA GLN A 867 -23.10 -13.47 -1.75
C GLN A 867 -24.53 -13.28 -2.25
N GLY A 868 -25.51 -13.81 -1.50
CA GLY A 868 -26.93 -13.75 -1.83
C GLY A 868 -27.49 -12.32 -1.98
N ASN A 869 -26.87 -11.32 -1.35
CA ASN A 869 -27.21 -9.90 -1.50
C ASN A 869 -26.27 -9.10 -2.42
N GLY A 870 -25.28 -9.75 -3.05
CA GLY A 870 -24.33 -9.12 -3.97
C GLY A 870 -23.34 -8.12 -3.34
N ARG A 871 -23.27 -8.02 -2.00
CA ARG A 871 -22.29 -7.16 -1.32
C ARG A 871 -20.89 -7.74 -1.41
N ALA A 872 -19.89 -6.88 -1.41
CA ALA A 872 -18.51 -7.33 -1.29
C ALA A 872 -18.25 -7.89 0.11
N VAL A 873 -17.41 -8.93 0.19
CA VAL A 873 -16.84 -9.42 1.44
C VAL A 873 -15.79 -8.41 1.89
N ARG A 874 -16.02 -7.76 3.03
CA ARG A 874 -15.02 -6.84 3.60
C ARG A 874 -13.89 -7.65 4.20
N VAL A 875 -12.66 -7.34 3.80
CA VAL A 875 -11.47 -8.09 4.22
C VAL A 875 -10.39 -7.20 4.80
N SER A 876 -9.61 -7.74 5.73
CA SER A 876 -8.37 -7.13 6.24
C SER A 876 -7.42 -8.21 6.76
N GLY A 877 -6.10 -7.93 6.74
CA GLY A 877 -5.09 -8.83 7.32
C GLY A 877 -4.88 -10.14 6.55
N LEU A 878 -5.32 -10.22 5.29
CA LEU A 878 -5.16 -11.38 4.41
C LEU A 878 -3.94 -11.21 3.50
N THR A 879 -3.00 -12.14 3.57
CA THR A 879 -1.93 -12.27 2.57
C THR A 879 -2.41 -13.07 1.36
N GLN A 880 -3.13 -14.15 1.61
CA GLN A 880 -3.78 -15.02 0.62
C GLN A 880 -5.05 -15.61 1.23
N LEU A 881 -6.07 -15.81 0.41
CA LEU A 881 -7.27 -16.58 0.71
C LEU A 881 -7.34 -17.76 -0.25
N ARG A 882 -7.06 -18.97 0.25
CA ARG A 882 -7.01 -20.18 -0.58
C ARG A 882 -8.33 -20.91 -0.55
N PHE A 883 -8.79 -21.33 -1.72
CA PHE A 883 -9.95 -22.20 -1.84
C PHE A 883 -9.44 -23.64 -1.93
N THR A 884 -9.81 -24.48 -0.97
CA THR A 884 -9.31 -25.85 -0.84
C THR A 884 -10.45 -26.84 -0.62
N ASP A 885 -10.16 -28.13 -0.80
CA ASP A 885 -11.12 -29.17 -0.46
C ASP A 885 -11.47 -29.08 1.04
N GLY A 886 -12.73 -29.33 1.33
CA GLY A 886 -13.28 -29.47 2.67
C GLY A 886 -13.94 -30.84 2.84
N SER A 887 -14.65 -30.99 3.95
CA SER A 887 -15.51 -32.13 4.18
C SER A 887 -16.70 -31.76 5.04
N ASP A 888 -17.84 -32.38 4.79
CA ASP A 888 -18.94 -32.39 5.75
C ASP A 888 -18.58 -33.30 6.94
N SER A 889 -19.44 -33.32 7.97
CA SER A 889 -19.23 -34.16 9.14
C SER A 889 -19.57 -35.64 8.89
N HIS A 890 -20.05 -36.01 7.70
CA HIS A 890 -20.12 -37.40 7.23
C HIS A 890 -18.82 -37.87 6.57
N GLY A 891 -17.88 -36.96 6.31
CA GLY A 891 -16.64 -37.25 5.61
C GLY A 891 -16.81 -37.35 4.10
N HIS A 892 -17.92 -36.84 3.56
CA HIS A 892 -17.98 -36.56 2.13
C HIS A 892 -17.04 -35.41 1.82
N THR A 893 -16.21 -35.59 0.79
CA THR A 893 -15.32 -34.53 0.32
C THR A 893 -16.13 -33.45 -0.37
N LEU A 894 -15.93 -32.21 0.04
CA LEU A 894 -16.45 -31.02 -0.62
C LEU A 894 -15.32 -30.45 -1.46
N THR A 895 -15.43 -30.60 -2.78
CA THR A 895 -14.38 -30.14 -3.69
C THR A 895 -14.19 -28.63 -3.58
N ALA A 896 -12.94 -28.19 -3.61
CA ALA A 896 -12.59 -26.77 -3.68
C ALA A 896 -13.37 -26.08 -4.81
N GLN A 897 -14.06 -25.00 -4.48
CA GLN A 897 -14.77 -24.18 -5.46
C GLN A 897 -13.93 -22.98 -5.88
N VAL A 898 -14.27 -22.38 -7.01
CA VAL A 898 -13.73 -21.07 -7.38
C VAL A 898 -14.48 -19.98 -6.64
N ASN A 899 -13.77 -18.92 -6.26
CA ASN A 899 -14.37 -17.75 -5.63
C ASN A 899 -15.42 -17.07 -6.52
N HIS A 900 -16.59 -16.80 -5.96
CA HIS A 900 -17.67 -16.03 -6.57
C HIS A 900 -17.91 -14.66 -5.91
N ALA A 901 -17.19 -14.32 -4.83
CA ALA A 901 -17.28 -13.02 -4.18
C ALA A 901 -16.41 -11.95 -4.84
N ARG A 902 -16.84 -10.68 -4.69
CA ARG A 902 -15.91 -9.54 -4.70
C ARG A 902 -15.38 -9.33 -3.27
N LEU A 903 -14.06 -9.27 -3.11
CA LEU A 903 -13.40 -8.95 -1.84
C LEU A 903 -12.95 -7.49 -1.85
N GLU A 904 -13.27 -6.77 -0.78
CA GLU A 904 -13.00 -5.33 -0.70
C GLU A 904 -12.25 -4.98 0.58
N GLN A 905 -11.14 -4.26 0.44
CA GLN A 905 -10.37 -3.71 1.55
C GLN A 905 -10.34 -2.19 1.40
N ASN A 906 -10.86 -1.48 2.40
CA ASN A 906 -10.93 0.00 2.42
C ASN A 906 -11.54 0.61 1.14
N GLY A 907 -12.62 0.04 0.61
CA GLY A 907 -13.28 0.53 -0.61
C GLY A 907 -12.68 0.03 -1.92
N VAL A 908 -11.54 -0.68 -1.87
CA VAL A 908 -10.82 -1.17 -3.06
C VAL A 908 -11.07 -2.66 -3.25
N ASP A 909 -11.42 -3.06 -4.47
CA ASP A 909 -11.51 -4.47 -4.86
C ASP A 909 -10.11 -5.11 -4.86
N VAL A 910 -9.89 -6.03 -3.94
CA VAL A 910 -8.62 -6.77 -3.77
C VAL A 910 -8.73 -8.22 -4.22
N THR A 911 -9.85 -8.63 -4.82
CA THR A 911 -10.15 -10.04 -5.16
C THR A 911 -9.00 -10.70 -5.90
N ALA A 912 -8.52 -10.09 -6.98
CA ALA A 912 -7.46 -10.65 -7.82
C ALA A 912 -6.08 -10.71 -7.12
N ALA A 913 -5.89 -9.93 -6.06
CA ALA A 913 -4.62 -9.88 -5.32
C ALA A 913 -4.55 -10.95 -4.22
N VAL A 914 -5.68 -11.26 -3.58
CA VAL A 914 -5.72 -12.12 -2.39
C VAL A 914 -6.23 -13.53 -2.69
N VAL A 915 -7.13 -13.70 -3.65
CA VAL A 915 -7.77 -14.99 -3.91
C VAL A 915 -6.83 -15.94 -4.66
N VAL A 916 -6.72 -17.17 -4.15
CA VAL A 916 -6.05 -18.29 -4.80
C VAL A 916 -7.09 -19.38 -5.05
N ASN A 917 -7.62 -19.42 -6.27
CA ASN A 917 -8.56 -20.45 -6.72
C ASN A 917 -7.88 -21.82 -6.89
N PRO A 918 -8.63 -22.94 -6.80
CA PRO A 918 -8.12 -24.25 -7.15
C PRO A 918 -7.73 -24.30 -8.64
N THR A 919 -6.73 -25.12 -8.97
CA THR A 919 -6.37 -25.39 -10.36
C THR A 919 -7.51 -26.19 -11.03
N PRO A 920 -7.91 -25.83 -12.27
CA PRO A 920 -8.95 -26.55 -13.02
C PRO A 920 -8.69 -28.05 -13.21
#